data_AF-A0A9X5F887-F1
#
_entry.id   AF-A0A9X5F887-F1
#
_cell.length_a   1.000
_cell.length_b   1.000
_cell.length_c   1.000
_cell.angle_alpha   90.00
_cell.angle_beta   90.00
_cell.angle_gamma   90.00
#
_symmetry.space_group_name_H-M   'P 1'
#
loop_
_entity.id
_entity.type
_entity.pdbx_description
1 polymer ?
#
loop_
_entity_poly.entity_id
_entity_poly.type
_entity_poly.pdbx_seq_one_letter_code
_entity_poly.pdbx_strand_id
1 'polypeptide(L)'
;MSRYPSLFAPLDLGFTTLKNRVLMGSMHTGLEEHPDGAERLAAFYAERARHGVALIVTGGVAPAPSGVGMEGGAVLNDVSQLPHHRIVTDAVHNEGGKIALQILHTGRYSYQPNLVAPSAIQAPINRFKPHALNHDEILALIDDFARCAALAREAGYDGVEVMGSEGYLINEFLAARTNHRDDEWGGDYARRMRFAVEVVRAVRERAGADFIIVFRLSMLDLVEGGGTLDETVQLAQAIEAAGATIINTGIGWHEARIPTIATPVPRAAFSWVTRKLKGKVSIPLVTTNRINDPQVADDVISRGDADMVSMARPFLADAELLSKAQSGRADEINTCIGCNQACLDQIFVGKVTSCLVNPRACHETKMPVVPALNQKRLAVVGAGPAGLSFAVNAASRGHSVTLFDAATEIGGQFNIAKQIPGKEEFYETLRYYRRMIELNGVDLRLNHFVKADDLVDFDEVILASGIAPRTPAIEGVDHPKVLSYLDVLRDKVPVGEKVAIIGCGGIGFDTAMYLSQPGEATSQNIAEFCVEWGIDTSLNQSGGLRPEGQQLPKSPRQIVMLQRKASKPGEGLGKTTGWIHRATLLSRGVKMIPAVSYQKIDDEGLHVLIGGEPQLLQVDHVILCAGQEPKRDLADPLRETGKTVHLIGGCDVAMELDARRAIAQGTQLALKI
;
A
#
# COMPACT_ATOMS: atom_id res chain seq x y z
N MET A 1 -9.81 31.02 -9.48
CA MET A 1 -8.49 30.62 -8.93
C MET A 1 -8.51 29.12 -8.69
N SER A 2 -7.43 28.39 -8.99
CA SER A 2 -7.33 26.95 -8.72
C SER A 2 -7.48 26.67 -7.21
N ARG A 3 -8.20 25.61 -6.82
CA ARG A 3 -8.33 25.18 -5.41
C ARG A 3 -7.00 24.71 -4.82
N TYR A 4 -6.09 24.24 -5.67
CA TYR A 4 -4.77 23.70 -5.30
C TYR A 4 -3.69 24.42 -6.12
N PRO A 5 -3.43 25.71 -5.85
CA PRO A 5 -2.56 26.53 -6.70
C PRO A 5 -1.10 26.06 -6.70
N SER A 6 -0.60 25.54 -5.57
CA SER A 6 0.78 25.09 -5.43
C SER A 6 0.99 23.74 -6.12
N LEU A 7 0.01 22.83 -5.99
CA LEU A 7 0.02 21.52 -6.61
C LEU A 7 0.09 21.61 -8.15
N PHE A 8 -0.66 22.54 -8.74
CA PHE A 8 -0.77 22.72 -10.18
C PHE A 8 0.18 23.79 -10.76
N ALA A 9 1.10 24.32 -9.96
CA ALA A 9 2.13 25.23 -10.48
C ALA A 9 3.12 24.47 -11.37
N PRO A 10 3.50 24.97 -12.56
CA PRO A 10 4.55 24.35 -13.36
C PRO A 10 5.90 24.40 -12.64
N LEU A 11 6.83 23.55 -13.07
CA LEU A 11 8.21 23.51 -12.60
C LEU A 11 9.16 23.51 -13.80
N ASP A 12 10.00 24.54 -13.88
CA ASP A 12 11.05 24.65 -14.90
C ASP A 12 12.30 23.86 -14.46
N LEU A 13 12.81 23.00 -15.34
CA LEU A 13 14.05 22.23 -15.15
C LEU A 13 15.19 22.76 -16.03
N GLY A 14 15.02 23.96 -16.63
CA GLY A 14 15.99 24.62 -17.49
C GLY A 14 15.87 24.19 -18.95
N PHE A 15 16.01 22.89 -19.23
CA PHE A 15 15.89 22.33 -20.59
C PHE A 15 14.48 21.80 -20.92
N THR A 16 13.62 21.67 -19.92
CA THR A 16 12.22 21.24 -20.07
C THR A 16 11.36 21.73 -18.90
N THR A 17 10.04 21.63 -19.03
CA THR A 17 9.10 22.05 -18.00
C THR A 17 8.15 20.92 -17.65
N LEU A 18 7.93 20.70 -16.35
CA LEU A 18 6.88 19.83 -15.84
C LEU A 18 5.59 20.64 -15.64
N LYS A 19 4.47 20.12 -16.15
CA LYS A 19 3.17 20.83 -16.17
C LYS A 19 2.57 21.10 -14.79
N ASN A 20 2.99 20.38 -13.76
CA ASN A 20 2.62 20.59 -12.36
C ASN A 20 3.63 19.92 -11.41
N ARG A 21 3.37 19.98 -10.09
CA ARG A 21 4.28 19.52 -9.03
C ARG A 21 4.08 18.07 -8.61
N VAL A 22 3.45 17.24 -9.45
CA VAL A 22 3.12 15.86 -9.12
C VAL A 22 3.92 14.87 -9.94
N LEU A 23 4.65 14.01 -9.21
CA LEU A 23 5.33 12.84 -9.74
C LEU A 23 4.52 11.59 -9.39
N MET A 24 4.24 10.73 -10.37
CA MET A 24 3.76 9.38 -10.11
C MET A 24 4.95 8.52 -9.70
N GLY A 25 4.99 8.14 -8.42
CA GLY A 25 6.10 7.42 -7.83
C GLY A 25 6.27 6.03 -8.41
N SER A 26 7.52 5.58 -8.51
CA SER A 26 7.87 4.24 -9.00
C SER A 26 7.10 3.13 -8.30
N MET A 27 6.55 2.21 -9.09
CA MET A 27 5.86 1.00 -8.64
C MET A 27 6.20 -0.16 -9.55
N HIS A 28 6.89 -1.17 -9.04
CA HIS A 28 7.04 -2.44 -9.75
C HIS A 28 5.69 -3.16 -9.77
N THR A 29 5.11 -3.33 -10.95
CA THR A 29 3.74 -3.82 -11.11
C THR A 29 3.67 -5.33 -11.31
N GLY A 30 4.78 -5.97 -11.68
CA GLY A 30 4.86 -7.34 -12.17
C GLY A 30 4.42 -7.47 -13.63
N LEU A 31 4.13 -6.36 -14.31
CA LEU A 31 3.87 -6.34 -15.75
C LEU A 31 5.16 -6.18 -16.56
N GLU A 32 6.22 -5.67 -15.94
CA GLU A 32 7.50 -5.39 -16.57
C GLU A 32 8.09 -6.66 -17.20
N GLU A 33 7.89 -7.80 -16.56
CA GLU A 33 8.30 -9.14 -17.00
C GLU A 33 7.14 -10.02 -17.54
N HIS A 34 5.93 -9.46 -17.74
CA HIS A 34 4.76 -10.22 -18.18
C HIS A 34 4.69 -10.30 -19.72
N PRO A 35 4.21 -11.41 -20.34
CA PRO A 35 4.18 -11.56 -21.80
C PRO A 35 3.41 -10.46 -22.57
N ASP A 36 2.28 -9.99 -22.04
CA ASP A 36 1.49 -8.86 -22.56
C ASP A 36 1.76 -7.55 -21.80
N GLY A 37 2.95 -7.44 -21.21
CA GLY A 37 3.34 -6.41 -20.28
C GLY A 37 3.39 -5.01 -20.89
N ALA A 38 4.01 -4.87 -22.06
CA ALA A 38 4.19 -3.60 -22.75
C ALA A 38 2.86 -2.90 -23.02
N GLU A 39 1.90 -3.61 -23.63
CA GLU A 39 0.59 -3.07 -24.00
C GLU A 39 -0.24 -2.69 -22.76
N ARG A 40 -0.11 -3.48 -21.69
CA ARG A 40 -0.82 -3.20 -20.43
C ARG A 40 -0.22 -2.03 -19.69
N LEU A 41 1.12 -1.93 -19.62
CA LEU A 41 1.82 -0.80 -19.03
C LEU A 41 1.55 0.49 -19.82
N ALA A 42 1.51 0.41 -21.15
CA ALA A 42 1.17 1.52 -22.02
C ALA A 42 -0.22 2.07 -21.70
N ALA A 43 -1.25 1.21 -21.65
CA ALA A 43 -2.60 1.63 -21.28
C ALA A 43 -2.68 2.17 -19.84
N PHE A 44 -1.99 1.50 -18.90
CA PHE A 44 -1.93 1.89 -17.50
C PHE A 44 -1.36 3.32 -17.34
N TYR A 45 -0.18 3.58 -17.90
CA TYR A 45 0.48 4.89 -17.77
C TYR A 45 -0.18 5.97 -18.62
N ALA A 46 -0.67 5.64 -19.83
CA ALA A 46 -1.39 6.58 -20.68
C ALA A 46 -2.62 7.15 -19.96
N GLU A 47 -3.40 6.32 -19.24
CA GLU A 47 -4.56 6.80 -18.49
C GLU A 47 -4.18 7.85 -17.42
N ARG A 48 -3.03 7.69 -16.75
CA ARG A 48 -2.54 8.64 -15.74
C ARG A 48 -1.94 9.89 -16.37
N ALA A 49 -1.25 9.75 -17.49
CA ALA A 49 -0.70 10.86 -18.27
C ALA A 49 -1.82 11.79 -18.78
N ARG A 50 -2.87 11.19 -19.36
CA ARG A 50 -4.10 11.85 -19.83
C ARG A 50 -4.76 12.66 -18.74
N HIS A 51 -4.74 12.15 -17.52
CA HIS A 51 -5.34 12.78 -16.34
C HIS A 51 -4.40 13.72 -15.57
N GLY A 52 -3.27 14.09 -16.18
CA GLY A 52 -2.51 15.26 -15.77
C GLY A 52 -1.27 15.00 -14.94
N VAL A 53 -0.79 13.77 -14.79
CA VAL A 53 0.50 13.51 -14.12
C VAL A 53 1.63 14.20 -14.89
N ALA A 54 2.47 14.99 -14.20
CA ALA A 54 3.53 15.74 -14.84
C ALA A 54 4.76 14.90 -15.20
N LEU A 55 5.17 14.00 -14.31
CA LEU A 55 6.23 13.03 -14.56
C LEU A 55 5.85 11.68 -13.94
N ILE A 56 5.86 10.63 -14.75
CA ILE A 56 5.70 9.25 -14.32
C ILE A 56 7.08 8.63 -14.12
N VAL A 57 7.26 7.83 -13.07
CA VAL A 57 8.43 6.95 -12.94
C VAL A 57 7.95 5.50 -13.00
N THR A 58 8.56 4.69 -13.88
CA THR A 58 8.22 3.26 -14.02
C THR A 58 8.50 2.48 -12.74
N GLY A 59 8.05 1.22 -12.68
CA GLY A 59 8.68 0.22 -11.81
C GLY A 59 10.18 0.09 -12.06
N GLY A 60 10.91 -0.36 -11.04
CA GLY A 60 12.36 -0.55 -11.13
C GLY A 60 12.74 -1.65 -12.12
N VAL A 61 13.60 -1.31 -13.08
CA VAL A 61 14.16 -2.23 -14.08
C VAL A 61 15.65 -2.38 -13.81
N ALA A 62 16.16 -3.61 -13.87
CA ALA A 62 17.56 -3.86 -13.54
C ALA A 62 18.51 -3.44 -14.68
N PRO A 63 19.67 -2.85 -14.36
CA PRO A 63 20.71 -2.57 -15.36
C PRO A 63 21.48 -3.82 -15.80
N ALA A 64 21.48 -4.85 -14.95
CA ALA A 64 22.18 -6.11 -15.17
C ALA A 64 21.37 -7.28 -14.57
N PRO A 65 21.53 -8.52 -15.07
CA PRO A 65 20.84 -9.69 -14.53
C PRO A 65 21.06 -9.94 -13.04
N SER A 66 22.22 -9.54 -12.47
CA SER A 66 22.50 -9.64 -11.03
C SER A 66 21.57 -8.80 -10.16
N GLY A 67 20.89 -7.80 -10.76
CA GLY A 67 20.11 -6.78 -10.06
C GLY A 67 18.60 -6.97 -10.06
N VAL A 68 18.07 -7.99 -10.74
CA VAL A 68 16.62 -8.25 -10.82
C VAL A 68 16.02 -8.50 -9.43
N GLY A 69 14.73 -8.21 -9.24
CA GLY A 69 14.06 -8.45 -7.95
C GLY A 69 13.86 -9.94 -7.64
N MET A 70 13.48 -10.71 -8.65
CA MET A 70 13.33 -12.17 -8.63
C MET A 70 13.90 -12.74 -9.92
N GLU A 71 14.22 -14.03 -9.92
CA GLU A 71 14.69 -14.74 -11.11
C GLU A 71 13.71 -14.55 -12.28
N GLY A 72 14.22 -14.11 -13.44
CA GLY A 72 13.40 -13.75 -14.61
C GLY A 72 12.79 -12.34 -14.58
N GLY A 73 13.12 -11.52 -13.59
CA GLY A 73 12.64 -10.14 -13.50
C GLY A 73 13.16 -9.22 -14.60
N ALA A 74 12.57 -8.03 -14.72
CA ALA A 74 12.84 -7.09 -15.79
C ALA A 74 14.29 -6.55 -15.77
N VAL A 75 14.93 -6.56 -16.95
CA VAL A 75 16.26 -6.01 -17.22
C VAL A 75 16.17 -5.14 -18.48
N LEU A 76 16.91 -4.04 -18.55
CA LEU A 76 17.12 -3.30 -19.80
C LEU A 76 18.63 -3.18 -20.04
N ASN A 77 19.17 -4.12 -20.82
CA ASN A 77 20.60 -4.22 -21.12
C ASN A 77 20.91 -4.50 -22.60
N ASP A 78 19.90 -4.71 -23.44
CA ASP A 78 20.07 -5.00 -24.86
C ASP A 78 19.09 -4.21 -25.76
N VAL A 79 19.54 -3.86 -26.96
CA VAL A 79 18.75 -3.07 -27.94
C VAL A 79 17.50 -3.79 -28.43
N SER A 80 17.48 -5.14 -28.39
CA SER A 80 16.29 -5.93 -28.74
C SER A 80 15.09 -5.68 -27.83
N GLN A 81 15.31 -5.08 -26.66
CA GLN A 81 14.27 -4.78 -25.67
C GLN A 81 13.63 -3.41 -25.89
N LEU A 82 14.19 -2.54 -26.75
CA LEU A 82 13.66 -1.21 -27.02
C LEU A 82 12.20 -1.19 -27.53
N PRO A 83 11.76 -2.12 -28.42
CA PRO A 83 10.37 -2.13 -28.88
C PRO A 83 9.35 -2.26 -27.74
N HIS A 84 9.66 -3.05 -26.70
CA HIS A 84 8.80 -3.17 -25.52
C HIS A 84 8.58 -1.82 -24.84
N HIS A 85 9.66 -1.06 -24.66
CA HIS A 85 9.59 0.23 -23.97
C HIS A 85 9.03 1.36 -24.84
N ARG A 86 9.29 1.36 -26.16
CA ARG A 86 8.74 2.36 -27.09
C ARG A 86 7.22 2.38 -27.08
N ILE A 87 6.57 1.21 -26.99
CA ILE A 87 5.11 1.09 -26.87
C ILE A 87 4.59 1.88 -25.64
N VAL A 88 5.34 1.84 -24.54
CA VAL A 88 4.96 2.52 -23.29
C VAL A 88 5.21 4.02 -23.36
N THR A 89 6.38 4.45 -23.84
CA THR A 89 6.75 5.86 -23.94
C THR A 89 5.87 6.60 -24.94
N ASP A 90 5.64 6.01 -26.13
CA ASP A 90 4.76 6.56 -27.16
C ASP A 90 3.34 6.76 -26.62
N ALA A 91 2.80 5.78 -25.88
CA ALA A 91 1.46 5.89 -25.30
C ALA A 91 1.34 7.04 -24.28
N VAL A 92 2.38 7.27 -23.45
CA VAL A 92 2.41 8.40 -22.51
C VAL A 92 2.55 9.74 -23.23
N HIS A 93 3.41 9.81 -24.25
CA HIS A 93 3.64 11.04 -25.02
C HIS A 93 2.44 11.44 -25.85
N ASN A 94 1.70 10.49 -26.41
CA ASN A 94 0.44 10.73 -27.13
C ASN A 94 -0.62 11.41 -26.24
N GLU A 95 -0.56 11.20 -24.91
CA GLU A 95 -1.43 11.84 -23.92
C GLU A 95 -0.82 13.12 -23.33
N GLY A 96 0.30 13.61 -23.88
CA GLY A 96 1.00 14.80 -23.40
C GLY A 96 1.61 14.64 -21.99
N GLY A 97 1.97 13.41 -21.61
CA GLY A 97 2.70 13.10 -20.38
C GLY A 97 4.22 13.04 -20.59
N LYS A 98 4.94 12.87 -19.48
CA LYS A 98 6.36 12.52 -19.46
C LYS A 98 6.57 11.27 -18.61
N ILE A 99 7.54 10.44 -18.97
CA ILE A 99 7.88 9.23 -18.23
C ILE A 99 9.38 9.01 -18.15
N ALA A 100 9.85 8.63 -16.96
CA ALA A 100 11.22 8.24 -16.68
C ALA A 100 11.29 6.75 -16.29
N LEU A 101 12.32 6.04 -16.73
CA LEU A 101 12.57 4.66 -16.34
C LEU A 101 13.35 4.62 -15.02
N GLN A 102 12.87 3.91 -14.00
CA GLN A 102 13.67 3.68 -12.81
C GLN A 102 14.70 2.58 -13.06
N ILE A 103 15.99 2.90 -12.91
CA ILE A 103 17.08 1.94 -12.91
C ILE A 103 17.31 1.49 -11.47
N LEU A 104 17.05 0.21 -11.19
CA LEU A 104 17.12 -0.39 -9.86
C LEU A 104 17.94 -1.68 -9.90
N HIS A 105 19.04 -1.71 -9.17
CA HIS A 105 19.75 -2.94 -8.85
C HIS A 105 19.42 -3.35 -7.40
N THR A 106 18.75 -4.49 -7.20
CA THR A 106 18.22 -4.88 -5.89
C THR A 106 19.25 -5.39 -4.89
N GLY A 107 20.49 -5.60 -5.33
CA GLY A 107 21.62 -5.88 -4.45
C GLY A 107 21.39 -7.15 -3.63
N ARG A 108 21.62 -7.08 -2.32
CA ARG A 108 21.42 -8.23 -1.42
C ARG A 108 19.94 -8.60 -1.20
N TYR A 109 18.99 -7.82 -1.75
CA TYR A 109 17.56 -8.13 -1.70
C TYR A 109 17.03 -8.90 -2.90
N SER A 110 17.85 -9.15 -3.92
CA SER A 110 17.44 -10.01 -5.02
C SER A 110 17.10 -11.43 -4.51
N TYR A 111 15.95 -11.97 -4.88
CA TYR A 111 15.57 -13.35 -4.56
C TYR A 111 16.15 -14.35 -5.57
N GLN A 112 17.45 -14.25 -5.85
CA GLN A 112 18.17 -15.15 -6.73
C GLN A 112 19.51 -15.59 -6.12
N PRO A 113 20.09 -16.74 -6.53
CA PRO A 113 21.38 -17.20 -6.00
C PRO A 113 22.57 -16.29 -6.32
N ASN A 114 22.56 -15.63 -7.47
CA ASN A 114 23.67 -14.82 -7.99
C ASN A 114 23.58 -13.34 -7.57
N LEU A 115 22.96 -13.06 -6.43
CA LEU A 115 22.84 -11.71 -5.90
C LEU A 115 24.20 -11.17 -5.45
N VAL A 116 24.41 -9.87 -5.63
CA VAL A 116 25.68 -9.18 -5.34
C VAL A 116 25.47 -8.03 -4.36
N ALA A 117 26.50 -7.69 -3.60
CA ALA A 117 26.47 -6.63 -2.60
C ALA A 117 27.87 -6.02 -2.37
N PRO A 118 28.00 -4.89 -1.64
CA PRO A 118 29.30 -4.32 -1.29
C PRO A 118 30.14 -5.26 -0.41
N SER A 119 29.49 -6.10 0.40
CA SER A 119 30.12 -7.06 1.30
C SER A 119 29.27 -8.32 1.41
N ALA A 120 29.87 -9.46 1.76
CA ALA A 120 29.20 -10.75 1.81
C ALA A 120 28.31 -10.93 3.08
N ILE A 121 27.37 -9.99 3.28
CA ILE A 121 26.49 -9.89 4.45
C ILE A 121 25.06 -10.22 4.03
N GLN A 122 24.57 -11.37 4.49
CA GLN A 122 23.19 -11.81 4.22
C GLN A 122 22.17 -10.85 4.87
N ALA A 123 21.13 -10.50 4.13
CA ALA A 123 20.00 -9.74 4.66
C ALA A 123 19.14 -10.59 5.60
N PRO A 124 18.65 -10.07 6.74
CA PRO A 124 17.69 -10.73 7.64
C PRO A 124 16.38 -11.21 6.98
N ILE A 125 16.03 -10.65 5.81
CA ILE A 125 14.80 -10.95 5.07
C ILE A 125 15.04 -11.79 3.80
N ASN A 126 16.30 -12.18 3.54
CA ASN A 126 16.67 -12.95 2.36
C ASN A 126 17.39 -14.25 2.79
N ARG A 127 17.14 -15.33 2.05
CA ARG A 127 17.75 -16.64 2.32
C ARG A 127 19.13 -16.80 1.67
N PHE A 128 19.45 -15.97 0.68
CA PHE A 128 20.70 -16.04 -0.06
C PHE A 128 21.75 -15.10 0.54
N LYS A 129 23.00 -15.57 0.61
CA LYS A 129 24.16 -14.77 0.99
C LYS A 129 24.73 -14.13 -0.29
N PRO A 130 24.94 -12.80 -0.35
CA PRO A 130 25.43 -12.16 -1.56
C PRO A 130 26.91 -12.46 -1.81
N HIS A 131 27.29 -12.44 -3.09
CA HIS A 131 28.68 -12.29 -3.52
C HIS A 131 29.16 -10.85 -3.25
N ALA A 132 30.35 -10.71 -2.69
CA ALA A 132 30.95 -9.40 -2.47
C ALA A 132 31.62 -8.94 -3.77
N LEU A 133 31.15 -7.82 -4.33
CA LEU A 133 31.69 -7.29 -5.58
C LEU A 133 33.18 -7.01 -5.48
N ASN A 134 33.96 -7.35 -6.50
CA ASN A 134 35.33 -6.86 -6.64
C ASN A 134 35.36 -5.50 -7.36
N HIS A 135 36.53 -4.85 -7.44
CA HIS A 135 36.67 -3.53 -8.07
C HIS A 135 36.19 -3.52 -9.53
N ASP A 136 36.60 -4.50 -10.34
CA ASP A 136 36.23 -4.57 -11.76
C ASP A 136 34.73 -4.82 -11.96
N GLU A 137 34.11 -5.63 -11.09
CA GLU A 137 32.66 -5.84 -11.09
C GLU A 137 31.90 -4.56 -10.74
N ILE A 138 32.42 -3.72 -9.84
CA ILE A 138 31.84 -2.42 -9.51
C ILE A 138 31.90 -1.49 -10.73
N LEU A 139 33.06 -1.41 -11.41
CA LEU A 139 33.21 -0.60 -12.61
C LEU A 139 32.30 -1.08 -13.75
N ALA A 140 32.19 -2.40 -13.95
CA ALA A 140 31.28 -2.99 -14.92
C ALA A 140 29.82 -2.63 -14.62
N LEU A 141 29.41 -2.70 -13.35
CA LEU A 141 28.06 -2.28 -12.96
C LEU A 141 27.82 -0.79 -13.21
N ILE A 142 28.80 0.09 -12.97
CA ILE A 142 28.66 1.52 -13.30
C ILE A 142 28.39 1.72 -14.80
N ASP A 143 29.11 1.01 -15.68
CA ASP A 143 28.84 1.04 -17.12
C ASP A 143 27.48 0.42 -17.46
N ASP A 144 27.04 -0.64 -16.77
CA ASP A 144 25.71 -1.22 -16.95
C ASP A 144 24.59 -0.21 -16.62
N PHE A 145 24.73 0.60 -15.57
CA PHE A 145 23.79 1.69 -15.27
C PHE A 145 23.78 2.73 -16.40
N ALA A 146 24.96 3.13 -16.90
CA ALA A 146 25.06 4.09 -18.01
C ALA A 146 24.45 3.53 -19.31
N ARG A 147 24.69 2.25 -19.63
CA ARG A 147 24.09 1.54 -20.76
C ARG A 147 22.57 1.48 -20.63
N CYS A 148 22.06 1.12 -19.45
CA CYS A 148 20.63 1.09 -19.18
C CYS A 148 19.97 2.45 -19.43
N ALA A 149 20.61 3.54 -18.98
CA ALA A 149 20.12 4.90 -19.23
C ALA A 149 20.17 5.29 -20.71
N ALA A 150 21.22 4.89 -21.44
CA ALA A 150 21.33 5.12 -22.88
C ALA A 150 20.20 4.42 -23.64
N LEU A 151 19.92 3.16 -23.30
CA LEU A 151 18.83 2.38 -23.87
C LEU A 151 17.46 2.99 -23.51
N ALA A 152 17.27 3.45 -22.27
CA ALA A 152 16.04 4.14 -21.88
C ALA A 152 15.83 5.42 -22.71
N ARG A 153 16.88 6.21 -22.92
CA ARG A 153 16.83 7.38 -23.79
C ARG A 153 16.51 7.00 -25.24
N GLU A 154 17.12 5.94 -25.77
CA GLU A 154 16.85 5.45 -27.13
C GLU A 154 15.41 4.92 -27.28
N ALA A 155 14.84 4.32 -26.23
CA ALA A 155 13.45 3.91 -26.16
C ALA A 155 12.46 5.09 -26.02
N GLY A 156 12.94 6.32 -25.92
CA GLY A 156 12.10 7.52 -25.87
C GLY A 156 11.63 7.91 -24.48
N TYR A 157 12.24 7.43 -23.39
CA TYR A 157 11.95 7.99 -22.07
C TYR A 157 12.42 9.46 -21.99
N ASP A 158 11.74 10.27 -21.18
CA ASP A 158 12.14 11.67 -20.89
C ASP A 158 13.31 11.76 -19.90
N GLY A 159 13.60 10.66 -19.22
CA GLY A 159 14.59 10.58 -18.17
C GLY A 159 14.74 9.20 -17.56
N VAL A 160 15.56 9.14 -16.51
CA VAL A 160 15.69 7.97 -15.64
C VAL A 160 15.64 8.37 -14.17
N GLU A 161 15.19 7.45 -13.32
CA GLU A 161 15.39 7.53 -11.87
C GLU A 161 16.46 6.51 -11.44
N VAL A 162 17.58 6.98 -10.91
CA VAL A 162 18.59 6.13 -10.26
C VAL A 162 18.13 5.86 -8.82
N MET A 163 17.82 4.59 -8.53
CA MET A 163 17.30 4.18 -7.24
C MET A 163 18.40 4.00 -6.19
N GLY A 164 18.59 5.02 -5.34
CA GLY A 164 19.63 5.10 -4.31
C GLY A 164 19.16 4.84 -2.88
N SER A 165 17.98 4.24 -2.68
CA SER A 165 17.34 4.12 -1.36
C SER A 165 16.76 2.72 -1.07
N GLU A 166 15.97 2.59 0.00
CA GLU A 166 15.21 1.39 0.40
C GLU A 166 16.08 0.15 0.73
N GLY A 167 17.38 0.36 0.96
CA GLY A 167 18.34 -0.70 1.24
C GLY A 167 18.75 -1.55 0.04
N TYR A 168 18.54 -1.04 -1.18
CA TYR A 168 19.05 -1.66 -2.41
C TYR A 168 20.53 -1.30 -2.68
N LEU A 169 21.12 -1.85 -3.74
CA LEU A 169 22.58 -1.89 -3.94
C LEU A 169 23.30 -0.55 -3.68
N ILE A 170 22.82 0.54 -4.29
CA ILE A 170 23.45 1.86 -4.09
C ILE A 170 23.37 2.28 -2.62
N ASN A 171 22.21 2.10 -1.97
CA ASN A 171 22.03 2.40 -0.55
C ASN A 171 22.91 1.50 0.34
N GLU A 172 23.13 0.24 -0.06
CA GLU A 172 24.00 -0.70 0.64
C GLU A 172 25.47 -0.24 0.61
N PHE A 173 25.95 0.38 -0.47
CA PHE A 173 27.28 0.97 -0.52
C PHE A 173 27.42 2.15 0.45
N LEU A 174 26.35 2.93 0.63
CA LEU A 174 26.34 4.11 1.48
C LEU A 174 26.37 3.78 2.99
N ALA A 175 25.60 2.77 3.42
CA ALA A 175 25.43 2.48 4.84
C ALA A 175 26.60 1.65 5.42
N ALA A 176 27.12 2.08 6.58
CA ALA A 176 28.14 1.33 7.32
C ALA A 176 27.64 -0.05 7.77
N ARG A 177 26.31 -0.21 7.90
CA ARG A 177 25.63 -1.49 8.15
C ARG A 177 25.99 -2.61 7.17
N THR A 178 26.26 -2.26 5.92
CA THR A 178 26.31 -3.20 4.79
C THR A 178 27.59 -3.14 3.98
N ASN A 179 28.34 -2.05 4.11
CA ASN A 179 29.62 -1.87 3.43
C ASN A 179 30.76 -1.92 4.44
N HIS A 180 31.39 -3.10 4.54
CA HIS A 180 32.56 -3.35 5.40
C HIS A 180 33.86 -3.41 4.59
N ARG A 181 33.90 -2.81 3.40
CA ARG A 181 35.08 -2.82 2.53
C ARG A 181 36.16 -1.90 3.10
N ASP A 182 37.41 -2.25 2.82
CA ASP A 182 38.62 -1.50 3.17
C ASP A 182 39.31 -0.85 1.95
N ASP A 183 38.72 -1.01 0.76
CA ASP A 183 39.19 -0.43 -0.50
C ASP A 183 38.64 1.00 -0.74
N GLU A 184 38.71 1.47 -1.99
CA GLU A 184 38.25 2.82 -2.35
C GLU A 184 36.73 3.00 -2.39
N TRP A 185 35.97 1.91 -2.21
CA TRP A 185 34.50 1.88 -2.22
C TRP A 185 33.90 1.71 -0.83
N GLY A 186 34.72 1.62 0.24
CA GLY A 186 34.26 1.53 1.63
C GLY A 186 35.19 2.20 2.64
N GLY A 187 34.80 2.16 3.92
CA GLY A 187 35.45 2.90 5.00
C GLY A 187 34.77 4.25 5.28
N ASP A 188 35.51 5.35 5.14
CA ASP A 188 34.94 6.70 5.32
C ASP A 188 33.79 6.99 4.33
N TYR A 189 33.00 8.01 4.65
CA TYR A 189 31.82 8.32 3.85
C TYR A 189 32.15 8.77 2.43
N ALA A 190 33.30 9.44 2.22
CA ALA A 190 33.73 9.87 0.89
C ALA A 190 33.95 8.69 -0.06
N ARG A 191 34.50 7.58 0.46
CA ARG A 191 34.65 6.32 -0.28
C ARG A 191 33.32 5.57 -0.44
N ARG A 192 32.48 5.52 0.60
CA ARG A 192 31.15 4.89 0.53
C ARG A 192 30.21 5.56 -0.49
N MET A 193 30.25 6.88 -0.60
CA MET A 193 29.43 7.63 -1.58
C MET A 193 29.92 7.51 -3.02
N ARG A 194 31.16 7.06 -3.25
CA ARG A 194 31.79 6.98 -4.58
C ARG A 194 30.90 6.25 -5.58
N PHE A 195 30.37 5.08 -5.22
CA PHE A 195 29.55 4.28 -6.14
C PHE A 195 28.31 5.05 -6.62
N ALA A 196 27.56 5.69 -5.72
CA ALA A 196 26.37 6.48 -6.08
C ALA A 196 26.72 7.65 -7.01
N VAL A 197 27.81 8.36 -6.70
CA VAL A 197 28.27 9.54 -7.46
C VAL A 197 28.78 9.14 -8.84
N GLU A 198 29.59 8.10 -8.95
CA GLU A 198 30.09 7.60 -10.24
C GLU A 198 28.95 7.07 -11.13
N VAL A 199 27.96 6.38 -10.56
CA VAL A 199 26.76 5.95 -11.31
C VAL A 199 26.04 7.15 -11.92
N VAL A 200 25.73 8.19 -11.13
CA VAL A 200 25.02 9.37 -11.66
C VAL A 200 25.87 10.11 -12.69
N ARG A 201 27.19 10.25 -12.46
CA ARG A 201 28.10 10.89 -13.41
C ARG A 201 28.15 10.14 -14.74
N ALA A 202 28.32 8.82 -14.71
CA ALA A 202 28.37 7.99 -15.92
C ALA A 202 27.04 8.02 -16.68
N VAL A 203 25.91 7.99 -15.96
CA VAL A 203 24.57 8.16 -16.56
C VAL A 203 24.43 9.52 -17.23
N ARG A 204 24.85 10.62 -16.58
CA ARG A 204 24.80 11.97 -17.15
C ARG A 204 25.68 12.09 -18.40
N GLU A 205 26.91 11.60 -18.34
CA GLU A 205 27.85 11.63 -19.47
C GLU A 205 27.28 10.88 -20.68
N ARG A 206 26.68 9.70 -20.46
CA ARG A 206 26.15 8.86 -21.53
C ARG A 206 24.81 9.37 -22.09
N ALA A 207 23.92 9.88 -21.24
CA ALA A 207 22.58 10.30 -21.65
C ALA A 207 22.52 11.76 -22.18
N GLY A 208 23.55 12.57 -21.93
CA GLY A 208 23.63 13.97 -22.34
C GLY A 208 22.95 14.93 -21.37
N ALA A 209 23.04 16.24 -21.64
CA ALA A 209 22.56 17.29 -20.74
C ALA A 209 21.03 17.44 -20.69
N ASP A 210 20.35 17.27 -21.84
CA ASP A 210 18.90 17.45 -21.98
C ASP A 210 18.14 16.14 -21.69
N PHE A 211 18.35 15.60 -20.49
CA PHE A 211 17.74 14.35 -20.03
C PHE A 211 17.50 14.41 -18.53
N ILE A 212 16.27 14.10 -18.09
CA ILE A 212 15.94 14.15 -16.66
C ILE A 212 16.66 13.00 -15.95
N ILE A 213 17.46 13.33 -14.94
CA ILE A 213 18.02 12.34 -14.01
C ILE A 213 17.42 12.60 -12.64
N VAL A 214 16.55 11.71 -12.19
CA VAL A 214 16.07 11.69 -10.81
C VAL A 214 17.01 10.81 -10.00
N PHE A 215 17.46 11.24 -8.83
CA PHE A 215 18.14 10.37 -7.88
C PHE A 215 17.26 10.18 -6.65
N ARG A 216 16.90 8.94 -6.34
CA ARG A 216 16.10 8.64 -5.15
C ARG A 216 17.00 8.42 -3.95
N LEU A 217 17.19 9.48 -3.16
CA LEU A 217 18.08 9.54 -2.01
C LEU A 217 17.41 8.96 -0.76
N SER A 218 18.05 7.98 -0.11
CA SER A 218 17.64 7.59 1.25
C SER A 218 17.94 8.73 2.22
N MET A 219 16.91 9.38 2.74
CA MET A 219 17.06 10.48 3.71
C MET A 219 16.80 10.03 5.15
N LEU A 220 16.31 8.79 5.32
CA LEU A 220 15.96 8.22 6.61
C LEU A 220 15.97 6.69 6.47
N ASP A 221 17.11 6.04 6.76
CA ASP A 221 17.28 4.59 6.51
C ASP A 221 16.45 3.69 7.46
N LEU A 222 16.18 4.12 8.70
CA LEU A 222 15.44 3.36 9.73
C LEU A 222 16.05 1.99 10.08
N VAL A 223 17.37 1.87 9.95
CA VAL A 223 18.16 0.70 10.38
C VAL A 223 19.43 1.16 11.08
N GLU A 224 19.93 0.35 12.01
CA GLU A 224 21.18 0.63 12.71
C GLU A 224 22.36 0.59 11.72
N GLY A 225 23.31 1.52 11.85
CA GLY A 225 24.41 1.66 10.89
C GLY A 225 24.00 2.33 9.57
N GLY A 226 22.80 2.91 9.51
CA GLY A 226 22.36 3.80 8.44
C GLY A 226 23.01 5.19 8.52
N GLY A 227 22.74 6.02 7.52
CA GLY A 227 23.30 7.35 7.37
C GLY A 227 22.80 8.37 8.39
N THR A 228 23.55 9.46 8.51
CA THR A 228 23.20 10.67 9.28
C THR A 228 22.73 11.81 8.37
N LEU A 229 22.19 12.89 8.95
CA LEU A 229 21.82 14.08 8.19
C LEU A 229 23.01 14.71 7.46
N ASP A 230 24.17 14.81 8.11
CA ASP A 230 25.37 15.41 7.50
C ASP A 230 25.85 14.58 6.30
N GLU A 231 25.87 13.26 6.43
CA GLU A 231 26.15 12.33 5.33
C GLU A 231 25.10 12.49 4.20
N THR A 232 23.82 12.58 4.54
CA THR A 232 22.72 12.79 3.57
C THR A 232 22.89 14.09 2.80
N VAL A 233 23.25 15.19 3.48
CA VAL A 233 23.51 16.49 2.86
C VAL A 233 24.74 16.43 1.94
N GLN A 234 25.83 15.82 2.41
CA GLN A 234 27.04 15.65 1.63
C GLN A 234 26.78 14.87 0.34
N LEU A 235 26.03 13.76 0.42
CA LEU A 235 25.66 12.97 -0.75
C LEU A 235 24.74 13.75 -1.69
N ALA A 236 23.72 14.45 -1.17
CA ALA A 236 22.82 15.24 -2.00
C ALA A 236 23.56 16.28 -2.86
N GLN A 237 24.54 16.98 -2.25
CA GLN A 237 25.38 17.95 -2.95
C GLN A 237 26.31 17.28 -3.97
N ALA A 238 26.87 16.11 -3.63
CA ALA A 238 27.70 15.35 -4.57
C ALA A 238 26.89 14.82 -5.77
N ILE A 239 25.64 14.42 -5.56
CA ILE A 239 24.71 13.95 -6.61
C ILE A 239 24.25 15.12 -7.50
N GLU A 240 23.97 16.29 -6.91
CA GLU A 240 23.72 17.52 -7.67
C GLU A 240 24.91 17.85 -8.58
N ALA A 241 26.14 17.87 -8.02
CA ALA A 241 27.35 18.12 -8.77
C ALA A 241 27.65 17.06 -9.84
N ALA A 242 27.22 15.80 -9.63
CA ALA A 242 27.32 14.74 -10.62
C ALA A 242 26.34 14.90 -11.80
N GLY A 243 25.37 15.81 -11.68
CA GLY A 243 24.45 16.16 -12.76
C GLY A 243 23.04 15.61 -12.62
N ALA A 244 22.58 15.26 -11.42
CA ALA A 244 21.16 14.97 -11.19
C ALA A 244 20.29 16.21 -11.49
N THR A 245 19.11 16.00 -12.06
CA THR A 245 18.12 17.05 -12.33
C THR A 245 17.16 17.24 -11.16
N ILE A 246 16.79 16.16 -10.46
CA ILE A 246 15.83 16.15 -9.35
C ILE A 246 16.32 15.17 -8.29
N ILE A 247 16.13 15.48 -7.00
CA ILE A 247 16.27 14.50 -5.92
C ILE A 247 14.89 14.10 -5.41
N ASN A 248 14.61 12.80 -5.43
CA ASN A 248 13.41 12.21 -4.84
C ASN A 248 13.75 11.59 -3.48
N THR A 249 12.83 11.63 -2.53
CA THR A 249 13.03 11.07 -1.18
C THR A 249 12.76 9.56 -1.14
N GLY A 250 13.64 8.82 -0.48
CA GLY A 250 13.44 7.44 -0.01
C GLY A 250 13.39 7.39 1.51
N ILE A 251 12.51 6.54 2.06
CA ILE A 251 12.25 6.44 3.52
C ILE A 251 12.18 4.97 3.92
N GLY A 252 13.12 4.57 4.76
CA GLY A 252 13.25 3.23 5.31
C GLY A 252 14.01 2.28 4.41
N TRP A 253 14.20 1.07 4.93
CA TRP A 253 14.67 -0.11 4.22
C TRP A 253 13.60 -1.20 4.32
N HIS A 254 13.62 -2.19 3.44
CA HIS A 254 12.74 -3.38 3.58
C HIS A 254 12.95 -4.16 4.90
N GLU A 255 14.15 -4.05 5.47
CA GLU A 255 14.49 -4.60 6.79
C GLU A 255 13.96 -3.81 7.98
N ALA A 256 13.61 -2.54 7.78
CA ALA A 256 13.22 -1.66 8.87
C ALA A 256 12.03 -2.25 9.64
N ARG A 257 12.04 -2.01 10.96
CA ARG A 257 10.97 -2.44 11.88
C ARG A 257 10.12 -1.26 12.32
N ILE A 258 10.03 -0.26 11.44
CA ILE A 258 9.20 0.94 11.56
C ILE A 258 8.38 1.05 10.27
N PRO A 259 7.04 1.22 10.35
CA PRO A 259 6.20 1.27 9.17
C PRO A 259 6.38 2.58 8.41
N THR A 260 6.54 2.51 7.09
CA THR A 260 6.78 3.72 6.27
C THR A 260 5.64 4.07 5.33
N ILE A 261 4.76 3.11 5.03
CA ILE A 261 3.73 3.28 3.99
C ILE A 261 2.34 2.73 4.35
N ALA A 262 2.22 1.83 5.33
CA ALA A 262 0.95 1.17 5.67
C ALA A 262 -0.08 2.15 6.27
N THR A 263 -1.36 1.74 6.40
CA THR A 263 -2.46 2.57 6.95
C THR A 263 -2.17 3.22 8.33
N PRO A 264 -1.46 2.58 9.27
CA PRO A 264 -1.10 3.21 10.55
C PRO A 264 -0.11 4.39 10.46
N VAL A 265 0.52 4.62 9.30
CA VAL A 265 1.44 5.74 9.11
C VAL A 265 0.66 7.02 8.82
N PRO A 266 0.91 8.17 9.45
CA PRO A 266 0.17 9.40 9.15
C PRO A 266 0.24 9.87 7.71
N ARG A 267 -0.77 10.64 7.26
CA ARG A 267 -0.69 11.34 5.98
C ARG A 267 0.52 12.28 5.96
N ALA A 268 1.28 12.25 4.87
CA ALA A 268 2.53 13.03 4.68
C ALA A 268 3.53 12.92 5.85
N ALA A 269 3.59 11.76 6.53
CA ALA A 269 4.37 11.53 7.76
C ALA A 269 5.85 11.89 7.67
N PHE A 270 6.42 11.94 6.47
CA PHE A 270 7.85 12.17 6.24
C PHE A 270 8.15 13.43 5.43
N SER A 271 7.17 14.30 5.22
CA SER A 271 7.36 15.60 4.55
C SER A 271 8.46 16.45 5.20
N TRP A 272 8.51 16.43 6.54
CA TRP A 272 9.53 17.12 7.33
C TRP A 272 10.96 16.60 7.09
N VAL A 273 11.13 15.35 6.63
CA VAL A 273 12.45 14.78 6.30
C VAL A 273 13.00 15.50 5.07
N THR A 274 12.23 15.55 3.98
CA THR A 274 12.61 16.27 2.75
C THR A 274 12.86 17.76 3.03
N ARG A 275 12.06 18.37 3.90
CA ARG A 275 12.21 19.77 4.31
C ARG A 275 13.58 20.08 4.93
N LYS A 276 14.24 19.11 5.58
CA LYS A 276 15.59 19.29 6.15
C LYS A 276 16.67 19.52 5.09
N LEU A 277 16.45 19.07 3.85
CA LEU A 277 17.38 19.22 2.75
C LEU A 277 17.15 20.51 1.92
N LYS A 278 16.01 21.18 2.11
CA LYS A 278 15.72 22.46 1.45
C LYS A 278 16.81 23.50 1.73
N GLY A 279 17.31 24.13 0.67
CA GLY A 279 18.36 25.15 0.73
C GLY A 279 19.79 24.59 0.87
N LYS A 280 19.96 23.27 0.88
CA LYS A 280 21.29 22.62 0.86
C LYS A 280 21.75 22.23 -0.55
N VAL A 281 20.79 22.09 -1.47
CA VAL A 281 20.95 21.90 -2.91
C VAL A 281 20.04 22.88 -3.64
N SER A 282 20.33 23.15 -4.91
CA SER A 282 19.56 24.04 -5.78
C SER A 282 18.55 23.30 -6.66
N ILE A 283 18.80 22.02 -6.96
CA ILE A 283 17.87 21.19 -7.73
C ILE A 283 16.57 20.87 -6.97
N PRO A 284 15.43 20.69 -7.67
CA PRO A 284 14.14 20.41 -7.05
C PRO A 284 14.14 19.14 -6.18
N LEU A 285 13.42 19.23 -5.05
CA LEU A 285 13.20 18.12 -4.13
C LEU A 285 11.78 17.57 -4.21
N VAL A 286 11.64 16.25 -4.27
CA VAL A 286 10.34 15.54 -4.24
C VAL A 286 10.18 14.84 -2.89
N THR A 287 9.10 15.13 -2.16
CA THR A 287 8.74 14.37 -0.95
C THR A 287 7.72 13.28 -1.24
N THR A 288 7.64 12.26 -0.40
CA THR A 288 6.86 11.04 -0.65
C THR A 288 6.22 10.48 0.62
N ASN A 289 5.59 9.31 0.47
CA ASN A 289 4.96 8.48 1.47
C ASN A 289 3.68 9.08 2.09
N ARG A 290 2.59 8.32 1.95
CA ARG A 290 1.26 8.62 2.53
C ARG A 290 0.71 10.01 2.15
N ILE A 291 1.05 10.51 0.97
CA ILE A 291 0.36 11.64 0.34
C ILE A 291 -0.68 11.04 -0.59
N ASN A 292 -1.97 11.14 -0.24
CA ASN A 292 -3.09 10.50 -0.95
C ASN A 292 -4.29 11.45 -1.15
N ASP A 293 -4.11 12.73 -0.84
CA ASP A 293 -5.16 13.75 -0.84
C ASP A 293 -4.60 15.03 -1.51
N PRO A 294 -5.32 15.66 -2.45
CA PRO A 294 -4.85 16.87 -3.12
C PRO A 294 -4.59 18.05 -2.18
N GLN A 295 -5.40 18.20 -1.12
CA GLN A 295 -5.18 19.26 -0.14
C GLN A 295 -3.90 19.02 0.65
N VAL A 296 -3.67 17.79 1.10
CA VAL A 296 -2.42 17.43 1.80
C VAL A 296 -1.21 17.69 0.90
N ALA A 297 -1.29 17.33 -0.38
CA ALA A 297 -0.23 17.58 -1.35
C ALA A 297 0.01 19.08 -1.59
N ASP A 298 -1.05 19.87 -1.76
CA ASP A 298 -0.95 21.33 -1.93
C ASP A 298 -0.38 22.01 -0.68
N ASP A 299 -0.81 21.58 0.51
CA ASP A 299 -0.33 22.10 1.80
C ASP A 299 1.16 21.81 2.01
N VAL A 300 1.63 20.62 1.64
CA VAL A 300 3.05 20.25 1.68
C VAL A 300 3.89 21.18 0.80
N ILE A 301 3.44 21.47 -0.42
CA ILE A 301 4.18 22.34 -1.35
C ILE A 301 4.10 23.80 -0.89
N SER A 302 2.92 24.28 -0.49
CA SER A 302 2.71 25.67 -0.07
C SER A 302 3.46 26.04 1.21
N ARG A 303 3.64 25.09 2.14
CA ARG A 303 4.52 25.28 3.32
C ARG A 303 6.01 25.25 2.99
N GLY A 304 6.38 24.86 1.76
CA GLY A 304 7.76 24.75 1.31
C GLY A 304 8.48 23.48 1.78
N ASP A 305 7.74 22.42 2.12
CA ASP A 305 8.32 21.13 2.54
C ASP A 305 9.10 20.46 1.39
N ALA A 306 8.61 20.62 0.16
CA ALA A 306 9.21 20.09 -1.07
C ALA A 306 8.87 20.99 -2.28
N ASP A 307 9.52 20.78 -3.42
CA ASP A 307 9.15 21.42 -4.70
C ASP A 307 8.07 20.64 -5.44
N MET A 308 8.04 19.33 -5.21
CA MET A 308 7.10 18.36 -5.77
C MET A 308 6.68 17.33 -4.72
N VAL A 309 5.57 16.65 -5.00
CA VAL A 309 5.13 15.46 -4.24
C VAL A 309 5.15 14.22 -5.14
N SER A 310 5.55 13.11 -4.56
CA SER A 310 5.46 11.78 -5.15
C SER A 310 4.23 11.07 -4.59
N MET A 311 3.36 10.64 -5.50
CA MET A 311 2.21 9.80 -5.18
C MET A 311 2.32 8.53 -6.02
N ALA A 312 2.45 7.37 -5.39
CA ALA A 312 2.52 6.09 -6.09
C ALA A 312 1.15 5.39 -6.05
N ARG A 313 0.85 4.72 -4.93
CA ARG A 313 -0.40 3.97 -4.71
C ARG A 313 -1.70 4.77 -4.91
N PRO A 314 -1.78 6.10 -4.68
CA PRO A 314 -2.94 6.88 -5.09
C PRO A 314 -3.30 6.75 -6.57
N PHE A 315 -2.33 6.59 -7.48
CA PHE A 315 -2.60 6.38 -8.91
C PHE A 315 -2.99 4.94 -9.29
N LEU A 316 -2.77 3.96 -8.40
CA LEU A 316 -3.43 2.66 -8.50
C LEU A 316 -4.89 2.78 -8.08
N ALA A 317 -5.18 3.55 -7.03
CA ALA A 317 -6.54 3.72 -6.52
C ALA A 317 -7.41 4.57 -7.45
N ASP A 318 -6.87 5.66 -8.01
CA ASP A 318 -7.58 6.53 -8.93
C ASP A 318 -6.62 7.11 -9.99
N ALA A 319 -6.82 6.72 -11.25
CA ALA A 319 -6.05 7.28 -12.36
C ALA A 319 -6.40 8.77 -12.62
N GLU A 320 -7.60 9.19 -12.23
CA GLU A 320 -8.16 10.52 -12.48
C GLU A 320 -7.91 11.49 -11.33
N LEU A 321 -7.08 11.11 -10.36
CA LEU A 321 -6.82 11.87 -9.13
C LEU A 321 -6.61 13.37 -9.38
N LEU A 322 -5.76 13.71 -10.35
CA LEU A 322 -5.39 15.10 -10.62
C LEU A 322 -6.44 15.85 -11.43
N SER A 323 -7.03 15.24 -12.45
CA SER A 323 -8.10 15.88 -13.23
C SER A 323 -9.35 16.14 -12.39
N LYS A 324 -9.70 15.24 -11.46
CA LYS A 324 -10.72 15.44 -10.43
C LYS A 324 -10.38 16.60 -9.50
N ALA A 325 -9.17 16.61 -8.93
CA ALA A 325 -8.73 17.70 -8.08
C ALA A 325 -8.77 19.06 -8.79
N GLN A 326 -8.27 19.13 -10.02
CA GLN A 326 -8.21 20.36 -10.82
C GLN A 326 -9.60 20.91 -11.17
N SER A 327 -10.58 20.02 -11.38
CA SER A 327 -11.97 20.38 -11.69
C SER A 327 -12.86 20.53 -10.46
N GLY A 328 -12.29 20.52 -9.24
CA GLY A 328 -13.02 20.74 -7.99
C GLY A 328 -13.81 19.53 -7.49
N ARG A 329 -13.56 18.34 -8.03
CA ARG A 329 -14.26 17.07 -7.75
C ARG A 329 -13.48 16.16 -6.81
N ALA A 330 -12.83 16.72 -5.79
CA ALA A 330 -11.98 15.94 -4.88
C ALA A 330 -12.77 14.91 -4.05
N ASP A 331 -14.06 15.17 -3.84
CA ASP A 331 -15.02 14.25 -3.23
C ASP A 331 -15.32 12.99 -4.09
N GLU A 332 -14.95 13.00 -5.37
CA GLU A 332 -15.05 11.85 -6.30
C GLU A 332 -13.77 11.01 -6.38
N ILE A 333 -12.71 11.39 -5.65
CA ILE A 333 -11.43 10.67 -5.67
C ILE A 333 -11.56 9.34 -4.95
N ASN A 334 -11.19 8.25 -5.61
CA ASN A 334 -11.09 6.93 -4.97
C ASN A 334 -9.78 6.83 -4.18
N THR A 335 -9.81 7.27 -2.92
CA THR A 335 -8.60 7.47 -2.12
C THR A 335 -7.87 6.16 -1.82
N CYS A 336 -6.56 6.16 -1.98
CA CYS A 336 -5.72 5.06 -1.50
C CYS A 336 -5.73 5.01 0.04
N ILE A 337 -6.22 3.90 0.59
CA ILE A 337 -6.30 3.68 2.05
C ILE A 337 -5.03 3.08 2.67
N GLY A 338 -3.95 2.94 1.90
CA GLY A 338 -2.67 2.40 2.40
C GLY A 338 -2.69 0.94 2.88
N CYS A 339 -3.69 0.14 2.46
CA CYS A 339 -3.89 -1.22 2.99
C CYS A 339 -2.81 -2.23 2.55
N ASN A 340 -2.08 -1.95 1.46
CA ASN A 340 -1.07 -2.81 0.82
C ASN A 340 -1.57 -4.16 0.25
N GLN A 341 -2.79 -4.60 0.54
CA GLN A 341 -3.29 -5.95 0.24
C GLN A 341 -3.26 -6.35 -1.24
N ALA A 342 -3.65 -5.44 -2.14
CA ALA A 342 -3.74 -5.74 -3.57
C ALA A 342 -2.49 -5.30 -4.35
N CYS A 343 -1.70 -4.38 -3.79
CA CYS A 343 -0.50 -3.87 -4.43
C CYS A 343 0.74 -4.60 -3.89
N LEU A 344 1.28 -4.17 -2.75
CA LEU A 344 2.53 -4.71 -2.22
C LEU A 344 2.42 -6.18 -1.83
N ASP A 345 1.37 -6.60 -1.14
CA ASP A 345 1.24 -7.99 -0.71
C ASP A 345 1.17 -8.96 -1.91
N GLN A 346 0.66 -8.54 -3.07
CA GLN A 346 0.65 -9.34 -4.30
C GLN A 346 2.03 -9.41 -4.95
N ILE A 347 2.71 -8.27 -5.14
CA ILE A 347 4.01 -8.29 -5.84
C ILE A 347 5.11 -8.98 -5.02
N PHE A 348 5.04 -8.90 -3.69
CA PHE A 348 5.95 -9.64 -2.80
C PHE A 348 5.77 -11.17 -2.86
N VAL A 349 4.71 -11.67 -3.50
CA VAL A 349 4.51 -13.10 -3.78
C VAL A 349 4.52 -13.40 -5.28
N GLY A 350 5.10 -12.52 -6.09
CA GLY A 350 5.28 -12.71 -7.54
C GLY A 350 3.99 -12.63 -8.35
N LYS A 351 2.97 -11.91 -7.86
CA LYS A 351 1.72 -11.66 -8.58
C LYS A 351 1.64 -10.23 -9.08
N VAL A 352 0.97 -10.05 -10.21
CA VAL A 352 0.67 -8.72 -10.75
C VAL A 352 -0.09 -7.90 -9.71
N THR A 353 0.36 -6.68 -9.50
CA THR A 353 -0.27 -5.70 -8.62
C THR A 353 -1.69 -5.34 -9.07
N SER A 354 -2.51 -4.91 -8.12
CA SER A 354 -3.84 -4.33 -8.34
C SER A 354 -4.13 -3.33 -7.20
N CYS A 355 -5.37 -2.88 -7.07
CA CYS A 355 -5.82 -2.04 -5.97
C CYS A 355 -7.10 -2.61 -5.33
N LEU A 356 -7.17 -2.56 -3.99
CA LEU A 356 -8.34 -3.04 -3.25
C LEU A 356 -9.60 -2.25 -3.63
N VAL A 357 -9.47 -0.93 -3.73
CA VAL A 357 -10.59 -0.04 -4.05
C VAL A 357 -10.77 0.17 -5.55
N ASN A 358 -9.81 -0.25 -6.37
CA ASN A 358 -9.88 -0.19 -7.83
C ASN A 358 -9.32 -1.48 -8.46
N PRO A 359 -10.17 -2.51 -8.63
CA PRO A 359 -9.74 -3.79 -9.21
C PRO A 359 -9.21 -3.68 -10.65
N ARG A 360 -9.53 -2.60 -11.38
CA ARG A 360 -9.05 -2.36 -12.75
C ARG A 360 -7.58 -1.96 -12.82
N ALA A 361 -6.97 -1.53 -11.71
CA ALA A 361 -5.57 -1.11 -11.69
C ALA A 361 -4.65 -2.22 -12.23
N CYS A 362 -3.81 -1.87 -13.21
CA CYS A 362 -2.92 -2.79 -13.95
C CYS A 362 -3.66 -3.84 -14.82
N HIS A 363 -4.98 -3.68 -14.99
CA HIS A 363 -5.89 -4.58 -15.71
C HIS A 363 -6.85 -3.80 -16.62
N GLU A 364 -6.53 -2.55 -16.94
CA GLU A 364 -7.37 -1.62 -17.70
C GLU A 364 -7.83 -2.20 -19.03
N THR A 365 -6.92 -2.86 -19.77
CA THR A 365 -7.19 -3.51 -21.06
C THR A 365 -8.00 -4.79 -20.94
N LYS A 366 -7.95 -5.46 -19.79
CA LYS A 366 -8.68 -6.72 -19.50
C LYS A 366 -10.05 -6.46 -18.89
N MET A 367 -10.26 -5.27 -18.33
CA MET A 367 -11.50 -4.85 -17.68
C MET A 367 -11.99 -3.52 -18.28
N PRO A 368 -12.35 -3.52 -19.59
CA PRO A 368 -12.87 -2.32 -20.23
C PRO A 368 -14.24 -1.95 -19.63
N VAL A 369 -14.44 -0.65 -19.40
CA VAL A 369 -15.74 -0.12 -18.97
C VAL A 369 -16.48 0.32 -20.23
N VAL A 370 -17.38 -0.54 -20.71
CA VAL A 370 -18.20 -0.27 -21.90
C VAL A 370 -19.67 -0.05 -21.50
N PRO A 371 -20.43 0.82 -22.20
CA PRO A 371 -21.87 0.94 -22.01
C PRO A 371 -22.59 -0.40 -22.16
N ALA A 372 -23.65 -0.61 -21.37
CA ALA A 372 -24.48 -1.80 -21.46
C ALA A 372 -25.29 -1.80 -22.77
N LEU A 373 -25.21 -2.89 -23.53
CA LEU A 373 -25.99 -3.05 -24.77
C LEU A 373 -27.48 -3.24 -24.48
N ASN A 374 -27.80 -3.97 -23.40
CA ASN A 374 -29.16 -4.20 -22.94
C ASN A 374 -29.27 -3.69 -21.51
N GLN A 375 -29.89 -2.53 -21.34
CA GLN A 375 -30.15 -1.96 -20.01
C GLN A 375 -31.16 -2.85 -19.26
N LYS A 376 -30.91 -3.02 -17.95
CA LYS A 376 -31.71 -3.87 -17.06
C LYS A 376 -32.04 -3.11 -15.78
N ARG A 377 -33.13 -3.49 -15.12
CA ARG A 377 -33.51 -3.10 -13.76
C ARG A 377 -32.93 -4.11 -12.77
N LEU A 378 -31.95 -3.67 -12.00
CA LEU A 378 -31.16 -4.52 -11.12
C LEU A 378 -31.41 -4.16 -9.65
N ALA A 379 -31.68 -5.17 -8.83
CA ALA A 379 -31.75 -5.01 -7.38
C ALA A 379 -30.47 -5.51 -6.72
N VAL A 380 -29.89 -4.70 -5.83
CA VAL A 380 -28.70 -5.05 -5.06
C VAL A 380 -29.05 -5.06 -3.58
N VAL A 381 -28.89 -6.21 -2.92
CA VAL A 381 -29.25 -6.36 -1.50
C VAL A 381 -27.99 -6.35 -0.64
N GLY A 382 -27.73 -5.22 0.03
CA GLY A 382 -26.59 -4.99 0.92
C GLY A 382 -25.62 -3.95 0.36
N ALA A 383 -25.54 -2.79 0.99
CA ALA A 383 -24.62 -1.70 0.68
C ALA A 383 -23.25 -1.84 1.37
N GLY A 384 -22.77 -3.08 1.52
CA GLY A 384 -21.37 -3.36 1.83
C GLY A 384 -20.45 -3.16 0.61
N PRO A 385 -19.13 -3.30 0.75
CA PRO A 385 -18.18 -3.04 -0.34
C PRO A 385 -18.45 -3.85 -1.62
N ALA A 386 -18.97 -5.08 -1.52
CA ALA A 386 -19.39 -5.86 -2.67
C ALA A 386 -20.55 -5.18 -3.44
N GLY A 387 -21.66 -4.89 -2.75
CA GLY A 387 -22.83 -4.25 -3.35
C GLY A 387 -22.53 -2.83 -3.84
N LEU A 388 -21.74 -2.05 -3.11
CA LEU A 388 -21.31 -0.72 -3.52
C LEU A 388 -20.51 -0.74 -4.83
N SER A 389 -19.52 -1.63 -4.90
CA SER A 389 -18.70 -1.78 -6.10
C SER A 389 -19.52 -2.23 -7.31
N PHE A 390 -20.46 -3.15 -7.12
CA PHE A 390 -21.36 -3.59 -8.19
C PHE A 390 -22.28 -2.45 -8.63
N ALA A 391 -22.99 -1.82 -7.69
CA ALA A 391 -24.02 -0.84 -7.98
C ALA A 391 -23.49 0.37 -8.74
N VAL A 392 -22.38 0.94 -8.27
CA VAL A 392 -21.74 2.10 -8.91
C VAL A 392 -21.26 1.77 -10.31
N ASN A 393 -20.61 0.61 -10.52
CA ASN A 393 -20.11 0.23 -11.83
C ASN A 393 -21.24 -0.14 -12.80
N ALA A 394 -22.25 -0.88 -12.37
CA ALA A 394 -23.39 -1.25 -13.21
C ALA A 394 -24.20 -0.01 -13.64
N ALA A 395 -24.44 0.91 -12.70
CA ALA A 395 -25.13 2.17 -13.01
C ALA A 395 -24.30 3.04 -13.96
N SER A 396 -22.97 3.10 -13.81
CA SER A 396 -22.10 3.85 -14.76
C SER A 396 -22.15 3.31 -16.20
N ARG A 397 -22.55 2.05 -16.38
CA ARG A 397 -22.75 1.43 -17.70
C ARG A 397 -24.14 1.68 -18.27
N GLY A 398 -25.06 2.25 -17.49
CA GLY A 398 -26.42 2.59 -17.90
C GLY A 398 -27.53 1.64 -17.40
N HIS A 399 -27.23 0.68 -16.50
CA HIS A 399 -28.31 -0.09 -15.86
C HIS A 399 -29.07 0.76 -14.83
N SER A 400 -30.36 0.49 -14.67
CA SER A 400 -31.15 1.05 -13.57
C SER A 400 -30.92 0.23 -12.31
N VAL A 401 -30.19 0.76 -11.33
CA VAL A 401 -29.81 0.04 -10.11
C VAL A 401 -30.55 0.59 -8.90
N THR A 402 -31.23 -0.30 -8.16
CA THR A 402 -31.72 -0.02 -6.81
C THR A 402 -30.85 -0.75 -5.79
N LEU A 403 -30.24 -0.01 -4.87
CA LEU A 403 -29.36 -0.54 -3.83
C LEU A 403 -30.06 -0.44 -2.47
N PHE A 404 -30.32 -1.60 -1.86
CA PHE A 404 -30.97 -1.70 -0.56
C PHE A 404 -29.95 -1.96 0.55
N ASP A 405 -30.18 -1.38 1.73
CA ASP A 405 -29.52 -1.79 2.97
C ASP A 405 -30.47 -1.64 4.17
N ALA A 406 -30.35 -2.56 5.13
CA ALA A 406 -31.14 -2.50 6.36
C ALA A 406 -30.61 -1.43 7.34
N ALA A 407 -29.34 -1.03 7.21
CA ALA A 407 -28.73 0.00 8.05
C ALA A 407 -29.13 1.42 7.62
N THR A 408 -28.83 2.38 8.50
CA THR A 408 -29.07 3.82 8.30
C THR A 408 -28.02 4.50 7.42
N GLU A 409 -26.90 3.82 7.13
CA GLU A 409 -25.83 4.30 6.25
C GLU A 409 -25.23 3.16 5.42
N ILE A 410 -24.68 3.49 4.25
CA ILE A 410 -23.91 2.54 3.44
C ILE A 410 -22.62 2.13 4.15
N GLY A 411 -22.05 1.00 3.74
CA GLY A 411 -20.68 0.59 4.06
C GLY A 411 -20.56 -0.82 4.63
N GLY A 412 -21.64 -1.38 5.19
CA GLY A 412 -21.61 -2.69 5.83
C GLY A 412 -20.45 -2.79 6.84
N GLN A 413 -19.61 -3.82 6.72
CA GLN A 413 -18.47 -4.01 7.63
C GLN A 413 -17.40 -2.90 7.57
N PHE A 414 -17.37 -2.05 6.53
CA PHE A 414 -16.48 -0.89 6.55
C PHE A 414 -16.86 0.13 7.63
N ASN A 415 -18.12 0.19 8.05
CA ASN A 415 -18.52 1.03 9.18
C ASN A 415 -17.96 0.55 10.51
N ILE A 416 -17.53 -0.71 10.60
CA ILE A 416 -16.82 -1.26 11.75
C ILE A 416 -15.32 -1.06 11.56
N ALA A 417 -14.78 -1.40 10.37
CA ALA A 417 -13.36 -1.29 10.07
C ALA A 417 -12.82 0.14 10.22
N LYS A 418 -13.60 1.16 9.83
CA LYS A 418 -13.23 2.58 9.93
C LYS A 418 -13.01 3.07 11.37
N GLN A 419 -13.45 2.30 12.36
CA GLN A 419 -13.34 2.63 13.79
C GLN A 419 -12.12 2.00 14.46
N ILE A 420 -11.37 1.16 13.75
CA ILE A 420 -10.15 0.55 14.28
C ILE A 420 -9.02 1.60 14.23
N PRO A 421 -8.28 1.82 15.34
CA PRO A 421 -7.13 2.74 15.33
C PRO A 421 -6.13 2.38 14.22
N GLY A 422 -5.79 3.35 13.36
CA GLY A 422 -4.93 3.13 12.19
C GLY A 422 -5.67 2.62 10.96
N LYS A 423 -7.01 2.71 10.92
CA LYS A 423 -7.89 2.38 9.78
C LYS A 423 -8.94 3.46 9.48
N GLU A 424 -8.76 4.66 9.98
CA GLU A 424 -9.59 5.82 9.66
C GLU A 424 -9.65 6.14 8.15
N GLU A 425 -8.67 5.74 7.33
CA GLU A 425 -8.72 5.94 5.88
C GLU A 425 -9.92 5.22 5.21
N PHE A 426 -10.53 4.22 5.87
CA PHE A 426 -11.75 3.60 5.35
C PHE A 426 -12.95 4.57 5.30
N TYR A 427 -12.94 5.68 6.05
CA TYR A 427 -13.91 6.76 5.88
C TYR A 427 -13.91 7.31 4.44
N GLU A 428 -12.73 7.41 3.82
CA GLU A 428 -12.59 7.96 2.46
C GLU A 428 -13.21 7.07 1.40
N THR A 429 -13.10 5.75 1.55
CA THR A 429 -13.75 4.82 0.61
C THR A 429 -15.27 4.93 0.68
N LEU A 430 -15.83 5.15 1.87
CA LEU A 430 -17.27 5.34 2.04
C LEU A 430 -17.73 6.70 1.52
N ARG A 431 -16.93 7.76 1.72
CA ARG A 431 -17.16 9.08 1.12
C ARG A 431 -17.19 8.98 -0.40
N TYR A 432 -16.21 8.29 -1.00
CA TYR A 432 -16.18 8.01 -2.44
C TYR A 432 -17.45 7.31 -2.93
N TYR A 433 -17.81 6.16 -2.34
CA TYR A 433 -18.98 5.40 -2.80
C TYR A 433 -20.29 6.17 -2.62
N ARG A 434 -20.43 6.95 -1.54
CA ARG A 434 -21.59 7.82 -1.32
C ARG A 434 -21.73 8.81 -2.48
N ARG A 435 -20.63 9.47 -2.86
CA ARG A 435 -20.64 10.42 -3.97
C ARG A 435 -20.92 9.76 -5.31
N MET A 436 -20.33 8.59 -5.57
CA MET A 436 -20.54 7.88 -6.83
C MET A 436 -21.96 7.30 -6.98
N ILE A 437 -22.63 6.96 -5.88
CA ILE A 437 -24.05 6.60 -5.88
C ILE A 437 -24.90 7.77 -6.40
N GLU A 438 -24.66 8.98 -5.89
CA GLU A 438 -25.38 10.18 -6.32
C GLU A 438 -25.14 10.48 -7.81
N LEU A 439 -23.87 10.47 -8.24
CA LEU A 439 -23.50 10.81 -9.62
C LEU A 439 -24.01 9.82 -10.65
N ASN A 440 -24.04 8.53 -10.30
CA ASN A 440 -24.52 7.49 -11.21
C ASN A 440 -26.02 7.21 -11.10
N GLY A 441 -26.75 7.98 -10.28
CA GLY A 441 -28.21 7.85 -10.16
C GLY A 441 -28.68 6.51 -9.59
N VAL A 442 -27.89 5.90 -8.69
CA VAL A 442 -28.30 4.67 -8.00
C VAL A 442 -29.43 4.99 -7.03
N ASP A 443 -30.58 4.31 -7.15
CA ASP A 443 -31.71 4.44 -6.21
C ASP A 443 -31.34 3.77 -4.87
N LEU A 444 -30.83 4.55 -3.93
CA LEU A 444 -30.37 4.09 -2.63
C LEU A 444 -31.53 4.05 -1.60
N ARG A 445 -31.81 2.86 -1.08
CA ARG A 445 -32.87 2.59 -0.09
C ARG A 445 -32.28 2.03 1.19
N LEU A 446 -31.94 2.94 2.11
CA LEU A 446 -31.49 2.62 3.47
C LEU A 446 -32.69 2.34 4.40
N ASN A 447 -32.42 1.79 5.58
CA ASN A 447 -33.44 1.37 6.56
C ASN A 447 -34.47 0.39 5.96
N HIS A 448 -34.07 -0.41 4.97
CA HIS A 448 -34.95 -1.29 4.24
C HIS A 448 -34.48 -2.74 4.37
N PHE A 449 -35.13 -3.50 5.24
CA PHE A 449 -34.90 -4.92 5.37
C PHE A 449 -35.67 -5.66 4.27
N VAL A 450 -34.96 -6.04 3.20
CA VAL A 450 -35.51 -6.67 2.00
C VAL A 450 -36.07 -8.06 2.30
N LYS A 451 -37.27 -8.33 1.79
CA LYS A 451 -37.90 -9.65 1.67
C LYS A 451 -37.94 -10.07 0.19
N ALA A 452 -38.23 -11.34 -0.08
CA ALA A 452 -38.29 -11.86 -1.45
C ALA A 452 -39.32 -11.11 -2.32
N ASP A 453 -40.48 -10.77 -1.75
CA ASP A 453 -41.56 -10.07 -2.46
C ASP A 453 -41.17 -8.65 -2.92
N ASP A 454 -40.22 -8.00 -2.25
CA ASP A 454 -39.74 -6.66 -2.63
C ASP A 454 -38.94 -6.67 -3.96
N LEU A 455 -38.57 -7.87 -4.44
CA LEU A 455 -37.63 -8.07 -5.54
C LEU A 455 -38.29 -8.59 -6.84
N VAL A 456 -39.61 -8.74 -6.84
CA VAL A 456 -40.37 -9.36 -7.93
C VAL A 456 -40.34 -8.54 -9.23
N ASP A 457 -40.16 -7.23 -9.17
CA ASP A 457 -40.20 -6.35 -10.35
C ASP A 457 -38.85 -6.10 -11.02
N PHE A 458 -37.78 -6.72 -10.53
CA PHE A 458 -36.42 -6.57 -11.07
C PHE A 458 -36.08 -7.70 -12.05
N ASP A 459 -35.28 -7.39 -13.07
CA ASP A 459 -34.85 -8.37 -14.07
C ASP A 459 -33.89 -9.39 -13.44
N GLU A 460 -32.92 -8.91 -12.66
CA GLU A 460 -31.95 -9.76 -11.96
C GLU A 460 -31.67 -9.21 -10.54
N VAL A 461 -31.39 -10.12 -9.61
CA VAL A 461 -31.08 -9.80 -8.21
C VAL A 461 -29.63 -10.12 -7.90
N ILE A 462 -28.93 -9.18 -7.26
CA ILE A 462 -27.56 -9.31 -6.80
C ILE A 462 -27.57 -9.28 -5.28
N LEU A 463 -27.39 -10.44 -4.66
CA LEU A 463 -27.24 -10.55 -3.22
C LEU A 463 -25.80 -10.22 -2.84
N ALA A 464 -25.66 -9.20 -2.00
CA ALA A 464 -24.43 -8.73 -1.36
C ALA A 464 -24.63 -8.61 0.16
N SER A 465 -25.46 -9.48 0.72
CA SER A 465 -26.05 -9.44 2.07
C SER A 465 -25.07 -9.61 3.23
N GLY A 466 -23.78 -9.80 2.93
CA GLY A 466 -22.72 -9.87 3.93
C GLY A 466 -22.63 -11.24 4.61
N ILE A 467 -22.40 -11.23 5.91
CA ILE A 467 -22.04 -12.40 6.72
C ILE A 467 -22.80 -12.41 8.04
N ALA A 468 -22.76 -13.55 8.72
CA ALA A 468 -23.03 -13.67 10.15
C ALA A 468 -21.71 -13.96 10.91
N PRO A 469 -21.49 -13.40 12.11
CA PRO A 469 -20.45 -13.88 13.02
C PRO A 469 -20.63 -15.37 13.32
N ARG A 470 -19.54 -16.13 13.33
CA ARG A 470 -19.58 -17.54 13.72
C ARG A 470 -19.68 -17.68 15.23
N THR A 471 -20.70 -18.40 15.71
CA THR A 471 -20.79 -18.84 17.11
C THR A 471 -20.12 -20.22 17.25
N PRO A 472 -18.98 -20.33 17.95
CA PRO A 472 -18.30 -21.62 18.12
C PRO A 472 -19.07 -22.51 19.12
N ALA A 473 -19.09 -23.82 18.87
CA ALA A 473 -19.61 -24.80 19.82
C ALA A 473 -18.65 -24.95 21.01
N ILE A 474 -18.83 -24.11 22.02
CA ILE A 474 -18.10 -24.13 23.30
C ILE A 474 -19.16 -24.19 24.40
N GLU A 475 -18.95 -25.04 25.41
CA GLU A 475 -19.85 -25.07 26.57
C GLU A 475 -19.89 -23.69 27.26
N GLY A 476 -21.09 -23.16 27.51
CA GLY A 476 -21.26 -21.82 28.07
C GLY A 476 -21.05 -20.67 27.08
N VAL A 477 -21.15 -20.89 25.77
CA VAL A 477 -21.01 -19.81 24.76
C VAL A 477 -22.03 -18.67 24.92
N ASP A 478 -23.17 -18.92 25.54
CA ASP A 478 -24.19 -17.90 25.84
C ASP A 478 -24.01 -17.24 27.22
N HIS A 479 -22.91 -17.53 27.92
CA HIS A 479 -22.63 -16.95 29.23
C HIS A 479 -22.49 -15.41 29.15
N PRO A 480 -22.93 -14.62 30.16
CA PRO A 480 -22.89 -13.15 30.12
C PRO A 480 -21.50 -12.51 29.89
N LYS A 481 -20.42 -13.26 30.14
CA LYS A 481 -19.04 -12.82 29.84
C LYS A 481 -18.74 -12.82 28.33
N VAL A 482 -19.53 -13.52 27.53
CA VAL A 482 -19.29 -13.72 26.10
C VAL A 482 -19.88 -12.56 25.32
N LEU A 483 -19.04 -11.93 24.50
CA LEU A 483 -19.43 -10.89 23.57
C LEU A 483 -18.91 -11.25 22.18
N SER A 484 -19.67 -10.95 21.13
CA SER A 484 -19.16 -10.99 19.77
C SER A 484 -18.29 -9.77 19.47
N TYR A 485 -17.46 -9.84 18.42
CA TYR A 485 -16.74 -8.65 17.94
C TYR A 485 -17.69 -7.52 17.50
N LEU A 486 -18.94 -7.81 17.13
CA LEU A 486 -19.93 -6.78 16.80
C LEU A 486 -20.42 -6.05 18.05
N ASP A 487 -20.70 -6.78 19.13
CA ASP A 487 -21.12 -6.17 20.39
C ASP A 487 -20.08 -5.16 20.88
N VAL A 488 -18.80 -5.52 20.74
CA VAL A 488 -17.67 -4.65 21.12
C VAL A 488 -17.49 -3.49 20.14
N LEU A 489 -17.31 -3.78 18.85
CA LEU A 489 -16.84 -2.79 17.87
C LEU A 489 -17.97 -1.94 17.30
N ARG A 490 -19.17 -2.50 17.11
CA ARG A 490 -20.33 -1.81 16.56
C ARG A 490 -21.18 -1.23 17.68
N ASP A 491 -21.62 -2.08 18.61
CA ASP A 491 -22.66 -1.74 19.59
C ASP A 491 -22.10 -1.12 20.87
N LYS A 492 -20.78 -1.11 21.02
CA LYS A 492 -20.05 -0.47 22.12
C LYS A 492 -20.45 -1.00 23.49
N VAL A 493 -20.79 -2.28 23.57
CA VAL A 493 -21.04 -2.95 24.85
C VAL A 493 -19.81 -2.78 25.74
N PRO A 494 -19.98 -2.36 27.03
CA PRO A 494 -18.87 -2.22 27.95
C PRO A 494 -18.08 -3.52 28.08
N VAL A 495 -16.75 -3.41 28.08
CA VAL A 495 -15.85 -4.55 28.23
C VAL A 495 -14.92 -4.24 29.39
N GLY A 496 -14.72 -5.21 30.29
CA GLY A 496 -13.86 -5.10 31.48
C GLY A 496 -12.35 -5.02 31.20
N GLU A 497 -11.56 -5.12 32.27
CA GLU A 497 -10.11 -4.94 32.28
C GLU A 497 -9.36 -6.16 31.75
N LYS A 498 -9.82 -7.37 32.08
CA LYS A 498 -9.22 -8.65 31.66
C LYS A 498 -10.04 -9.27 30.54
N VAL A 499 -9.42 -9.49 29.39
CA VAL A 499 -10.11 -9.93 28.17
C VAL A 499 -9.41 -11.12 27.53
N ALA A 500 -10.17 -12.17 27.23
CA ALA A 500 -9.73 -13.23 26.32
C ALA A 500 -10.37 -13.03 24.94
N ILE A 501 -9.58 -13.11 23.87
CA ILE A 501 -10.09 -13.05 22.48
C ILE A 501 -9.94 -14.42 21.84
N ILE A 502 -11.05 -15.04 21.43
CA ILE A 502 -11.07 -16.31 20.72
C ILE A 502 -11.04 -16.05 19.21
N GLY A 503 -9.90 -16.35 18.57
CA GLY A 503 -9.66 -16.17 17.15
C GLY A 503 -8.66 -15.05 16.85
N CYS A 504 -7.55 -15.39 16.20
CA CYS A 504 -6.44 -14.48 15.90
C CYS A 504 -6.36 -14.11 14.40
N GLY A 505 -7.47 -14.17 13.67
CA GLY A 505 -7.55 -13.67 12.28
C GLY A 505 -7.56 -12.13 12.21
N GLY A 506 -7.78 -11.57 11.02
CA GLY A 506 -7.80 -10.11 10.82
C GLY A 506 -8.70 -9.36 11.82
N ILE A 507 -9.94 -9.83 12.00
CA ILE A 507 -10.90 -9.24 12.97
C ILE A 507 -10.41 -9.36 14.41
N GLY A 508 -9.76 -10.48 14.77
CA GLY A 508 -9.21 -10.67 16.12
C GLY A 508 -8.09 -9.67 16.43
N PHE A 509 -7.20 -9.44 15.46
CA PHE A 509 -6.15 -8.42 15.57
C PHE A 509 -6.72 -7.00 15.62
N ASP A 510 -7.72 -6.70 14.81
CA ASP A 510 -8.40 -5.39 14.83
C ASP A 510 -9.12 -5.15 16.17
N THR A 511 -9.78 -6.18 16.71
CA THR A 511 -10.46 -6.10 18.01
C THR A 511 -9.45 -5.90 19.14
N ALA A 512 -8.32 -6.61 19.10
CA ALA A 512 -7.22 -6.39 20.05
C ALA A 512 -6.61 -4.98 19.91
N MET A 513 -6.48 -4.47 18.69
CA MET A 513 -5.99 -3.10 18.45
C MET A 513 -6.92 -2.06 19.08
N TYR A 514 -8.23 -2.21 18.88
CA TYR A 514 -9.24 -1.35 19.45
C TYR A 514 -9.25 -1.39 20.98
N LEU A 515 -9.29 -2.59 21.58
CA LEU A 515 -9.36 -2.75 23.03
C LEU A 515 -8.05 -2.37 23.76
N SER A 516 -6.90 -2.46 23.09
CA SER A 516 -5.60 -2.09 23.65
C SER A 516 -5.21 -0.64 23.43
N GLN A 517 -6.08 0.17 22.81
CA GLN A 517 -5.76 1.53 22.42
C GLN A 517 -5.55 2.42 23.67
N PRO A 518 -4.33 2.96 23.90
CA PRO A 518 -3.99 3.68 25.12
C PRO A 518 -4.51 5.12 25.16
N GLY A 519 -4.86 5.68 24.00
CA GLY A 519 -5.27 7.07 23.82
C GLY A 519 -5.58 7.35 22.35
N GLU A 520 -5.33 8.57 21.88
CA GLU A 520 -5.48 8.90 20.46
C GLU A 520 -4.56 8.04 19.58
N ALA A 521 -5.01 7.73 18.36
CA ALA A 521 -4.21 6.94 17.43
C ALA A 521 -3.13 7.81 16.79
N THR A 522 -1.87 7.36 16.87
CA THR A 522 -0.74 8.08 16.26
C THR A 522 -0.79 8.12 14.73
N SER A 523 -1.65 7.33 14.11
CA SER A 523 -1.91 7.35 12.67
C SER A 523 -2.50 8.67 12.15
N GLN A 524 -2.88 9.59 13.03
CA GLN A 524 -3.27 10.97 12.69
C GLN A 524 -2.31 12.04 13.26
N ASN A 525 -1.22 11.64 13.93
CA ASN A 525 -0.29 12.55 14.58
C ASN A 525 1.16 12.19 14.23
N ILE A 526 1.80 13.01 13.37
CA ILE A 526 3.17 12.77 12.89
C ILE A 526 4.18 12.74 14.04
N ALA A 527 4.08 13.67 14.99
CA ALA A 527 5.07 13.80 16.06
C ALA A 527 5.01 12.58 17.00
N GLU A 528 3.81 12.22 17.44
CA GLU A 528 3.60 11.04 18.30
C GLU A 528 3.93 9.74 17.59
N PHE A 529 3.63 9.63 16.29
CA PHE A 529 4.09 8.51 15.48
C PHE A 529 5.62 8.37 15.49
N CYS A 530 6.36 9.47 15.34
CA CYS A 530 7.81 9.46 15.43
C CYS A 530 8.31 9.07 16.83
N VAL A 531 7.63 9.49 17.90
CA VAL A 531 7.97 9.08 19.28
C VAL A 531 7.73 7.59 19.47
N GLU A 532 6.52 7.10 19.18
CA GLU A 532 6.16 5.69 19.35
C GLU A 532 7.13 4.77 18.63
N TRP A 533 7.49 5.11 17.39
CA TRP A 533 8.36 4.28 16.57
C TRP A 533 9.86 4.57 16.75
N GLY A 534 10.24 5.48 17.64
CA GLY A 534 11.65 5.76 17.94
C GLY A 534 12.40 6.43 16.78
N ILE A 535 11.73 7.29 16.01
CA ILE A 535 12.33 8.07 14.93
C ILE A 535 12.93 9.36 15.49
N ASP A 536 14.22 9.57 15.25
CA ASP A 536 14.93 10.80 15.60
C ASP A 536 14.59 11.90 14.59
N THR A 537 13.80 12.89 15.03
CA THR A 537 13.38 14.03 14.19
C THR A 537 14.50 15.03 13.91
N SER A 538 15.66 14.90 14.57
CA SER A 538 16.86 15.67 14.21
C SER A 538 17.59 15.06 13.01
N LEU A 539 17.44 13.75 12.77
CA LEU A 539 18.17 12.95 11.78
C LEU A 539 19.69 12.87 12.03
N ASN A 540 20.15 13.23 13.23
CA ASN A 540 21.58 13.21 13.57
C ASN A 540 22.06 11.83 14.01
N GLN A 541 21.15 10.97 14.48
CA GLN A 541 21.47 9.60 14.82
C GLN A 541 21.55 8.71 13.58
N SER A 542 22.38 7.67 13.65
CA SER A 542 22.52 6.68 12.58
C SER A 542 21.17 6.08 12.20
N GLY A 543 20.82 6.18 10.92
CA GLY A 543 19.54 5.73 10.37
C GLY A 543 18.32 6.50 10.86
N GLY A 544 18.50 7.64 11.55
CA GLY A 544 17.43 8.43 12.15
C GLY A 544 16.68 7.68 13.25
N LEU A 545 17.39 6.84 14.01
CA LEU A 545 16.83 6.07 15.12
C LEU A 545 17.17 6.71 16.47
N ARG A 546 16.19 6.87 17.35
CA ARG A 546 16.41 7.35 18.70
C ARG A 546 17.18 6.32 19.54
N PRO A 547 18.14 6.74 20.38
CA PRO A 547 18.88 5.82 21.25
C PRO A 547 17.98 5.04 22.22
N GLU A 548 16.89 5.64 22.69
CA GLU A 548 15.88 5.01 23.55
C GLU A 548 14.97 4.02 22.81
N GLY A 549 15.05 3.96 21.49
CA GLY A 549 14.23 3.08 20.65
C GLY A 549 12.73 3.44 20.69
N GLN A 550 11.90 2.43 20.42
CA GLN A 550 10.45 2.55 20.35
C GLN A 550 9.82 2.83 21.72
N GLN A 551 8.89 3.79 21.78
CA GLN A 551 8.21 4.22 23.00
C GLN A 551 6.69 4.01 22.89
N LEU A 552 6.25 2.76 22.72
CA LEU A 552 4.82 2.44 22.62
C LEU A 552 4.18 2.40 24.03
N PRO A 553 3.06 3.12 24.26
CA PRO A 553 2.35 3.06 25.52
C PRO A 553 1.79 1.66 25.80
N LYS A 554 1.56 1.35 27.08
CA LYS A 554 0.93 0.08 27.50
C LYS A 554 -0.57 0.09 27.26
N SER A 555 -1.12 -1.08 26.98
CA SER A 555 -2.57 -1.29 26.88
C SER A 555 -3.25 -0.90 28.20
N PRO A 556 -4.41 -0.23 28.17
CA PRO A 556 -5.22 0.02 29.37
C PRO A 556 -5.88 -1.25 29.92
N ARG A 557 -5.72 -2.39 29.22
CA ARG A 557 -6.35 -3.69 29.51
C ARG A 557 -5.37 -4.83 29.43
N GLN A 558 -5.66 -5.91 30.14
CA GLN A 558 -4.93 -7.18 30.04
C GLN A 558 -5.62 -8.07 29.01
N ILE A 559 -5.00 -8.22 27.84
CA ILE A 559 -5.59 -8.95 26.72
C ILE A 559 -4.77 -10.19 26.40
N VAL A 560 -5.45 -11.33 26.27
CA VAL A 560 -4.88 -12.57 25.72
C VAL A 560 -5.64 -12.99 24.47
N MET A 561 -4.92 -13.12 23.36
CA MET A 561 -5.45 -13.62 22.09
C MET A 561 -5.16 -15.11 21.97
N LEU A 562 -6.16 -15.88 21.56
CA LEU A 562 -6.11 -17.34 21.54
C LEU A 562 -6.46 -17.86 20.14
N GLN A 563 -5.79 -18.92 19.68
CA GLN A 563 -6.20 -19.65 18.49
C GLN A 563 -5.94 -21.15 18.62
N ARG A 564 -6.76 -21.97 17.94
CA ARG A 564 -6.57 -23.44 17.88
C ARG A 564 -5.35 -23.86 17.06
N LYS A 565 -5.03 -23.13 15.99
CA LYS A 565 -3.89 -23.45 15.11
C LYS A 565 -2.58 -23.31 15.89
N ALA A 566 -1.66 -24.25 15.68
CA ALA A 566 -0.32 -24.22 16.28
C ALA A 566 0.64 -23.23 15.58
N SER A 567 0.29 -22.79 14.36
CA SER A 567 1.02 -21.77 13.62
C SER A 567 1.11 -20.45 14.41
N LYS A 568 2.06 -19.57 14.06
CA LYS A 568 2.25 -18.33 14.83
C LYS A 568 1.01 -17.44 14.71
N PRO A 569 0.47 -16.88 15.82
CA PRO A 569 -0.66 -15.95 15.73
C PRO A 569 -0.33 -14.75 14.84
N GLY A 570 -1.23 -14.44 13.90
CA GLY A 570 -1.05 -13.38 12.91
C GLY A 570 -0.08 -13.71 11.76
N GLU A 571 0.28 -14.99 11.56
CA GLU A 571 1.06 -15.46 10.40
C GLU A 571 0.29 -15.28 9.08
N GLY A 572 -1.03 -15.49 9.08
CA GLY A 572 -1.90 -15.30 7.92
C GLY A 572 -2.37 -13.86 7.68
N LEU A 573 -1.81 -12.86 8.37
CA LEU A 573 -2.08 -11.45 8.07
C LEU A 573 -1.34 -11.01 6.79
N GLY A 574 -1.66 -9.82 6.28
CA GLY A 574 -1.01 -9.24 5.11
C GLY A 574 0.52 -9.28 5.21
N LYS A 575 1.18 -9.68 4.12
CA LYS A 575 2.62 -10.00 4.11
C LYS A 575 3.48 -8.81 4.56
N THR A 576 3.08 -7.61 4.18
CA THR A 576 3.80 -6.35 4.46
C THR A 576 3.27 -5.57 5.67
N THR A 577 2.13 -5.97 6.25
CA THR A 577 1.44 -5.22 7.32
C THR A 577 1.26 -6.02 8.61
N GLY A 578 1.18 -7.35 8.54
CA GLY A 578 0.94 -8.20 9.70
C GLY A 578 2.00 -8.07 10.80
N TRP A 579 3.25 -7.78 10.42
CA TRP A 579 4.32 -7.54 11.39
C TRP A 579 4.11 -6.26 12.21
N ILE A 580 3.52 -5.21 11.62
CA ILE A 580 3.24 -3.93 12.28
C ILE A 580 2.24 -4.15 13.41
N HIS A 581 1.13 -4.82 13.11
CA HIS A 581 0.08 -5.11 14.09
C HIS A 581 0.58 -6.00 15.23
N ARG A 582 1.37 -7.04 14.91
CA ARG A 582 1.99 -7.89 15.94
C ARG A 582 2.94 -7.11 16.83
N ALA A 583 3.85 -6.32 16.25
CA ALA A 583 4.81 -5.51 17.02
C ALA A 583 4.11 -4.51 17.93
N THR A 584 3.06 -3.85 17.43
CA THR A 584 2.24 -2.91 18.20
C THR A 584 1.59 -3.60 19.40
N LEU A 585 0.85 -4.69 19.17
CA LEU A 585 0.13 -5.40 20.23
C LEU A 585 1.06 -6.00 21.28
N LEU A 586 2.18 -6.61 20.85
CA LEU A 586 3.18 -7.16 21.78
C LEU A 586 3.81 -6.07 22.65
N SER A 587 4.14 -4.91 22.08
CA SER A 587 4.71 -3.77 22.84
C SER A 587 3.72 -3.19 23.84
N ARG A 588 2.43 -3.18 23.49
CA ARG A 588 1.31 -2.84 24.40
C ARG A 588 1.09 -3.87 25.51
N GLY A 589 1.74 -5.04 25.46
CA GLY A 589 1.64 -6.10 26.46
C GLY A 589 0.54 -7.14 26.20
N VAL A 590 -0.07 -7.15 25.02
CA VAL A 590 -1.06 -8.16 24.62
C VAL A 590 -0.36 -9.52 24.44
N LYS A 591 -0.89 -10.57 25.06
CA LYS A 591 -0.39 -11.94 24.94
C LYS A 591 -1.06 -12.63 23.75
N MET A 592 -0.33 -13.50 23.05
CA MET A 592 -0.86 -14.28 21.93
C MET A 592 -0.46 -15.74 22.11
N ILE A 593 -1.44 -16.64 22.20
CA ILE A 593 -1.23 -18.07 22.51
C ILE A 593 -1.83 -18.93 21.37
N PRO A 594 -1.00 -19.68 20.63
CA PRO A 594 -1.45 -20.67 19.66
C PRO A 594 -1.76 -22.02 20.35
N ALA A 595 -2.26 -22.99 19.57
CA ALA A 595 -2.51 -24.37 20.01
C ALA A 595 -3.40 -24.49 21.27
N VAL A 596 -4.45 -23.69 21.35
CA VAL A 596 -5.38 -23.66 22.49
C VAL A 596 -6.62 -24.52 22.20
N SER A 597 -7.02 -25.35 23.17
CA SER A 597 -8.31 -26.06 23.14
C SER A 597 -9.27 -25.46 24.16
N TYR A 598 -10.39 -24.90 23.71
CA TYR A 598 -11.40 -24.30 24.58
C TYR A 598 -12.28 -25.38 25.21
N GLN A 599 -12.44 -25.35 26.53
CA GLN A 599 -13.24 -26.33 27.28
C GLN A 599 -14.64 -25.77 27.54
N LYS A 600 -14.75 -24.74 28.40
CA LYS A 600 -16.01 -24.10 28.78
C LYS A 600 -15.81 -22.64 29.20
N ILE A 601 -16.93 -21.92 29.30
CA ILE A 601 -17.01 -20.55 29.80
C ILE A 601 -18.04 -20.51 30.93
N ASP A 602 -17.65 -19.98 32.10
CA ASP A 602 -18.52 -19.86 33.27
C ASP A 602 -18.16 -18.61 34.11
N ASP A 603 -18.71 -18.51 35.32
CA ASP A 603 -18.50 -17.39 36.24
C ASP A 603 -17.02 -17.18 36.61
N GLU A 604 -16.22 -18.26 36.67
CA GLU A 604 -14.79 -18.18 36.98
C GLU A 604 -13.96 -17.66 35.81
N GLY A 605 -14.41 -17.88 34.57
CA GLY A 605 -13.79 -17.33 33.36
C GLY A 605 -13.77 -18.31 32.19
N LEU A 606 -12.67 -18.30 31.43
CA LEU A 606 -12.47 -19.15 30.26
C LEU A 606 -11.53 -20.31 30.60
N HIS A 607 -12.05 -21.54 30.54
CA HIS A 607 -11.30 -22.77 30.78
C HIS A 607 -10.69 -23.28 29.47
N VAL A 608 -9.38 -23.51 29.45
CA VAL A 608 -8.64 -23.95 28.26
C VAL A 608 -7.65 -25.06 28.58
N LEU A 609 -7.21 -25.78 27.54
CA LEU A 609 -5.99 -26.58 27.58
C LEU A 609 -4.91 -25.88 26.74
N ILE A 610 -3.71 -25.74 27.30
CA ILE A 610 -2.53 -25.20 26.62
C ILE A 610 -1.40 -26.21 26.81
N GLY A 611 -0.93 -26.81 25.70
CA GLY A 611 0.04 -27.91 25.78
C GLY A 611 -0.51 -29.18 26.44
N GLY A 612 -1.84 -29.35 26.46
CA GLY A 612 -2.52 -30.44 27.16
C GLY A 612 -2.84 -30.14 28.63
N GLU A 613 -2.23 -29.10 29.21
CA GLU A 613 -2.43 -28.74 30.61
C GLU A 613 -3.65 -27.82 30.80
N PRO A 614 -4.55 -28.13 31.76
CA PRO A 614 -5.66 -27.25 32.12
C PRO A 614 -5.20 -25.89 32.65
N GLN A 615 -5.80 -24.82 32.12
CA GLN A 615 -5.63 -23.46 32.62
C GLN A 615 -6.98 -22.75 32.71
N LEU A 616 -7.17 -21.99 33.78
CA LEU A 616 -8.28 -21.06 33.95
C LEU A 616 -7.80 -19.64 33.64
N LEU A 617 -8.38 -19.01 32.62
CA LEU A 617 -8.20 -17.60 32.34
C LEU A 617 -9.30 -16.81 33.05
N GLN A 618 -8.98 -16.26 34.22
CA GLN A 618 -9.88 -15.40 34.99
C GLN A 618 -10.05 -14.05 34.30
N VAL A 619 -11.02 -13.98 33.38
CA VAL A 619 -11.31 -12.80 32.55
C VAL A 619 -12.69 -12.24 32.87
N ASP A 620 -12.80 -10.93 32.67
CA ASP A 620 -14.08 -10.23 32.79
C ASP A 620 -14.95 -10.56 31.59
N HIS A 621 -14.35 -10.63 30.39
CA HIS A 621 -15.05 -10.90 29.14
C HIS A 621 -14.26 -11.83 28.19
N VAL A 622 -15.00 -12.58 27.39
CA VAL A 622 -14.51 -13.42 26.28
C VAL A 622 -15.08 -12.87 24.97
N ILE A 623 -14.22 -12.41 24.07
CA ILE A 623 -14.64 -11.83 22.79
C ILE A 623 -14.50 -12.86 21.68
N LEU A 624 -15.59 -13.16 20.99
CA LEU A 624 -15.64 -14.11 19.89
C LEU A 624 -15.25 -13.44 18.57
N CYS A 625 -14.08 -13.81 18.05
CA CYS A 625 -13.54 -13.46 16.73
C CYS A 625 -13.30 -14.73 15.89
N ALA A 626 -14.19 -15.73 16.03
CA ALA A 626 -14.01 -17.10 15.53
C ALA A 626 -14.26 -17.29 14.02
N GLY A 627 -14.32 -16.20 13.26
CA GLY A 627 -14.61 -16.20 11.83
C GLY A 627 -16.06 -15.84 11.50
N GLN A 628 -16.43 -16.09 10.25
CA GLN A 628 -17.68 -15.61 9.65
C GLN A 628 -18.33 -16.71 8.82
N GLU A 629 -19.64 -16.59 8.60
CA GLU A 629 -20.45 -17.49 7.77
C GLU A 629 -21.24 -16.69 6.73
N PRO A 630 -21.43 -17.20 5.49
CA PRO A 630 -22.18 -16.49 4.46
C PRO A 630 -23.66 -16.31 4.84
N LYS A 631 -24.21 -15.10 4.67
CA LYS A 631 -25.64 -14.83 4.91
C LYS A 631 -26.42 -14.95 3.61
N ARG A 632 -27.13 -16.07 3.39
CA ARG A 632 -27.76 -16.43 2.10
C ARG A 632 -29.28 -16.59 2.15
N ASP A 633 -29.93 -16.10 3.20
CA ASP A 633 -31.34 -16.39 3.51
C ASP A 633 -32.33 -16.11 2.35
N LEU A 634 -32.02 -15.15 1.47
CA LEU A 634 -32.85 -14.81 0.30
C LEU A 634 -32.54 -15.62 -0.96
N ALA A 635 -31.41 -16.35 -1.02
CA ALA A 635 -30.91 -16.94 -2.26
C ALA A 635 -31.84 -18.03 -2.81
N ASP A 636 -32.21 -19.01 -1.99
CA ASP A 636 -33.05 -20.12 -2.41
C ASP A 636 -34.52 -19.70 -2.61
N PRO A 637 -35.14 -18.90 -1.70
CA PRO A 637 -36.49 -18.38 -1.94
C PRO A 637 -36.63 -17.61 -3.26
N LEU A 638 -35.63 -16.80 -3.64
CA LEU A 638 -35.67 -16.07 -4.91
C LEU A 638 -35.54 -17.01 -6.12
N ARG A 639 -34.65 -18.01 -6.05
CA ARG A 639 -34.50 -18.99 -7.14
C ARG A 639 -35.75 -19.83 -7.35
N GLU A 640 -36.44 -20.19 -6.28
CA GLU A 640 -37.71 -20.92 -6.33
C GLU A 640 -38.82 -20.13 -7.04
N THR A 641 -38.77 -18.79 -7.00
CA THR A 641 -39.67 -17.91 -7.78
C THR A 641 -39.24 -17.70 -9.24
N GLY A 642 -38.19 -18.39 -9.71
CA GLY A 642 -37.69 -18.28 -11.08
C GLY A 642 -36.81 -17.05 -11.36
N LYS A 643 -36.38 -16.31 -10.32
CA LYS A 643 -35.49 -15.16 -10.48
C LYS A 643 -34.05 -15.56 -10.76
N THR A 644 -33.38 -14.79 -11.62
CA THR A 644 -31.93 -14.86 -11.77
C THR A 644 -31.26 -14.17 -10.59
N VAL A 645 -30.47 -14.92 -9.82
CA VAL A 645 -29.83 -14.47 -8.57
C VAL A 645 -28.33 -14.66 -8.64
N HIS A 646 -27.59 -13.58 -8.36
CA HIS A 646 -26.13 -13.58 -8.23
C HIS A 646 -25.72 -13.42 -6.77
N LEU A 647 -24.63 -14.06 -6.37
CA LEU A 647 -24.04 -13.90 -5.03
C LEU A 647 -22.66 -13.25 -5.17
N ILE A 648 -22.40 -12.20 -4.40
CA ILE A 648 -21.09 -11.53 -4.38
C ILE A 648 -20.60 -11.24 -2.96
N GLY A 649 -19.29 -11.34 -2.73
CA GLY A 649 -18.67 -11.02 -1.44
C GLY A 649 -19.06 -11.99 -0.32
N GLY A 650 -19.46 -11.43 0.84
CA GLY A 650 -19.72 -12.16 2.09
C GLY A 650 -20.67 -13.33 1.96
N CYS A 651 -21.77 -13.11 1.24
CA CYS A 651 -22.81 -14.10 1.08
C CYS A 651 -22.45 -15.18 0.05
N ASP A 652 -21.45 -14.94 -0.80
CA ASP A 652 -20.88 -15.97 -1.67
C ASP A 652 -19.88 -16.82 -0.89
N VAL A 653 -18.81 -16.26 -0.35
CA VAL A 653 -17.83 -17.03 0.45
C VAL A 653 -17.34 -16.15 1.59
N ALA A 654 -17.42 -16.66 2.83
CA ALA A 654 -16.93 -15.96 4.01
C ALA A 654 -15.52 -16.40 4.46
N MET A 655 -15.05 -17.57 3.99
CA MET A 655 -13.71 -18.07 4.30
C MET A 655 -12.67 -17.27 3.53
N GLU A 656 -11.70 -16.69 4.26
CA GLU A 656 -10.63 -15.84 3.69
C GLU A 656 -11.14 -14.67 2.83
N LEU A 657 -12.40 -14.28 3.03
CA LEU A 657 -12.95 -13.12 2.36
C LEU A 657 -12.41 -11.85 3.00
N ASP A 658 -11.78 -11.04 2.18
CA ASP A 658 -11.46 -9.65 2.49
C ASP A 658 -12.21 -8.70 1.57
N ALA A 659 -12.09 -7.40 1.84
CA ALA A 659 -12.72 -6.38 1.04
C ALA A 659 -12.17 -6.31 -0.40
N ARG A 660 -10.93 -6.77 -0.64
CA ARG A 660 -10.36 -6.85 -1.98
C ARG A 660 -11.16 -7.83 -2.83
N ARG A 661 -11.42 -9.03 -2.34
CA ARG A 661 -12.26 -10.00 -3.07
C ARG A 661 -13.69 -9.49 -3.23
N ALA A 662 -14.28 -8.90 -2.18
CA ALA A 662 -15.63 -8.36 -2.24
C ALA A 662 -15.80 -7.29 -3.34
N ILE A 663 -14.90 -6.31 -3.40
CA ILE A 663 -14.93 -5.23 -4.40
C ILE A 663 -14.59 -5.76 -5.79
N ALA A 664 -13.59 -6.65 -5.92
CA ALA A 664 -13.23 -7.25 -7.20
C ALA A 664 -14.38 -8.07 -7.80
N GLN A 665 -15.06 -8.88 -7.00
CA GLN A 665 -16.17 -9.71 -7.45
C GLN A 665 -17.38 -8.85 -7.86
N GLY A 666 -17.74 -7.84 -7.07
CA GLY A 666 -18.82 -6.91 -7.43
C GLY A 666 -18.52 -6.12 -8.71
N THR A 667 -17.28 -5.62 -8.84
CA THR A 667 -16.83 -4.92 -10.06
C THR A 667 -16.85 -5.85 -11.28
N GLN A 668 -16.33 -7.06 -11.17
CA GLN A 668 -16.29 -8.02 -12.29
C GLN A 668 -17.68 -8.41 -12.76
N LEU A 669 -18.63 -8.61 -11.85
CA LEU A 669 -20.02 -8.90 -12.23
C LEU A 669 -20.64 -7.68 -12.93
N ALA A 670 -20.45 -6.48 -12.39
CA ALA A 670 -20.99 -5.25 -12.98
C ALA A 670 -20.48 -4.97 -14.40
N LEU A 671 -19.21 -5.28 -14.69
CA LEU A 671 -18.65 -5.09 -16.04
C LEU A 671 -19.11 -6.14 -17.06
N LYS A 672 -19.73 -7.23 -16.61
CA LYS A 672 -20.20 -8.34 -17.45
C LYS A 672 -21.71 -8.36 -17.69
N ILE A 673 -22.50 -7.83 -16.75
CA ILE A 673 -23.97 -7.96 -16.73
C ILE A 673 -24.68 -7.22 -17.88
#